data_AF-A0A2N3ACF2-F1
#
_entry.id   AF-A0A2N3ACF2-F1
#
_cell.length_a   1.000
_cell.length_b   1.000
_cell.length_c   1.000
_cell.angle_alpha   90.00
_cell.angle_beta   90.00
_cell.angle_gamma   90.00
#
_symmetry.space_group_name_H-M   'P 1'
#
loop_
_entity.id
_entity.type
_entity.pdbx_description
1 polymer ?
#
loop_
_entity_poly.entity_id
_entity_poly.type
_entity_poly.pdbx_seq_one_letter_code
_entity_poly.pdbx_strand_id
1 'polypeptide(L)'
;MNKRTDLMYFMFVFILLFHSQSFAQQVERPLAISAYIYNFAKNVEWENEKNKKEFHFLMIGQDESVLHELNELAKTKTLRNKPIRISNTIRLKNTDKIDLIFITEKTEEELVDVFDRIEGKNILLISDHYPDKRLIMINFFDSEEGTLQFEINKANIINQKLRVMQDMILLGGTEIDVAALYLEGQQNLRSQQKTSEKLTQDLQRLEINLSQLEKAIEERNKEALVIKDSLALQNLMIVEQQKVLKSQSFLLQVRENELKRQIQKIEERQKIFDLQQQNIDKQTADLETGNKTLKLQKDEIERQQDEITAQKRILQIQDLKIDRQRSLMYVLVFLILLVGVLGFSLLIAFRNKQKLNKELESRVDKRTNELNDSNKQLLVELTERKMAEKRLIESENKYRTLLENLPQKIFFKNSDLIFVSCNENFAKELHVHPSEIEGKSDYDFFSKEIADKYRKDDADFLAEGKLFESEMQIHRDGKTFWTQIIKVPVKDENGYVVGVQGIFWDITKRKEIEIELKKHRLHLEEMVKERTSDLLNANQRLKAIFDATNVGIVVLKDRIVLQCNSKLEEIFGYAPDEMFGKPTRVWYNDEADYAIGGSANERVRLGETHQREQKLKKKNGETFFARLTGSAIDPNDPSKGMVAVIEDVTIEREKEASLKKALETAESADQLKSAFLATMSHELRTPLNSIIGFTGMLLQELPGPLNDEQKKQLKMTQKSGRHLLSLINDVLDLSKIEAGQLKLSTDKFQISDVIENVIELSIPFAISRNLSLFATIEPDLPVILSDQFRIQQVIINLVNNALKFTERGSINVKAFFDKSYVVVNVVDTGPGIEAEQIKTLFRPFIQIDSGVARKHDGTGLGLSISKKLMTMLGGTIGVNSEPGKGSTFFIKIPVSVR
;
A
#
# COMPACT_ATOMS: atom_id res chain seq x y z
N MET A 1 -66.35 48.31 -66.22
CA MET A 1 -65.97 48.86 -67.55
C MET A 1 -64.56 49.41 -67.42
N ASN A 2 -63.63 48.92 -68.25
CA ASN A 2 -62.25 49.38 -68.46
C ASN A 2 -61.28 49.31 -67.26
N LYS A 3 -60.30 48.39 -67.34
CA LYS A 3 -58.98 48.50 -68.00
C LYS A 3 -58.01 49.30 -67.13
N ARG A 4 -57.02 48.61 -66.56
CA ARG A 4 -55.64 48.57 -67.08
C ARG A 4 -55.06 49.97 -67.22
N THR A 5 -54.10 50.29 -66.38
CA THR A 5 -52.69 50.29 -66.82
C THR A 5 -51.80 50.44 -65.59
N ASP A 6 -51.31 49.29 -65.13
CA ASP A 6 -49.90 49.18 -64.76
C ASP A 6 -49.03 49.80 -65.85
N LEU A 7 -47.80 50.11 -65.43
CA LEU A 7 -46.65 50.38 -66.27
C LEU A 7 -46.53 51.85 -66.66
N MET A 8 -45.99 52.65 -65.74
CA MET A 8 -44.67 53.17 -66.06
C MET A 8 -43.82 53.52 -64.83
N TYR A 9 -42.94 52.57 -64.54
CA TYR A 9 -41.57 52.75 -64.12
C TYR A 9 -41.34 53.30 -62.70
N PHE A 10 -41.03 52.41 -61.77
CA PHE A 10 -39.65 52.00 -61.45
C PHE A 10 -38.87 53.16 -60.84
N MET A 11 -38.58 53.02 -59.54
CA MET A 11 -37.51 53.73 -58.85
C MET A 11 -37.59 55.28 -58.94
N PHE A 12 -37.72 56.01 -57.85
CA PHE A 12 -36.85 55.87 -56.70
C PHE A 12 -37.24 57.02 -55.76
N VAL A 13 -37.18 56.73 -54.46
CA VAL A 13 -36.66 57.67 -53.46
C VAL A 13 -37.57 58.83 -53.06
N PHE A 14 -37.97 58.73 -51.78
CA PHE A 14 -38.22 59.82 -50.86
C PHE A 14 -39.41 60.70 -51.21
N ILE A 15 -40.52 60.45 -50.52
CA ILE A 15 -41.31 61.41 -49.72
C ILE A 15 -42.59 60.66 -49.36
N LEU A 16 -42.47 59.79 -48.36
CA LEU A 16 -43.60 59.28 -47.58
C LEU A 16 -43.21 59.42 -46.12
N LEU A 17 -43.14 60.68 -45.68
CA LEU A 17 -43.08 61.06 -44.28
C LEU A 17 -43.98 62.27 -44.12
N PHE A 18 -44.84 62.17 -43.11
CA PHE A 18 -45.69 63.21 -42.54
C PHE A 18 -46.97 63.57 -43.32
N HIS A 19 -48.10 62.99 -42.90
CA HIS A 19 -49.09 63.70 -42.06
C HIS A 19 -50.38 62.88 -41.93
N SER A 20 -50.61 62.29 -40.76
CA SER A 20 -51.88 62.46 -40.02
C SER A 20 -51.82 61.63 -38.74
N GLN A 21 -51.29 62.24 -37.67
CA GLN A 21 -51.66 61.88 -36.31
C GLN A 21 -53.17 62.01 -36.17
N SER A 22 -53.86 60.89 -36.01
CA SER A 22 -55.22 60.86 -35.47
C SER A 22 -55.15 60.27 -34.07
N PHE A 23 -55.23 61.17 -33.08
CA PHE A 23 -55.73 60.98 -31.72
C PHE A 23 -56.13 59.54 -31.34
N ALA A 24 -55.18 58.78 -30.78
CA ALA A 24 -55.51 57.75 -29.80
C ALA A 24 -55.47 58.45 -28.44
N GLN A 25 -56.63 58.55 -27.80
CA GLN A 25 -56.78 59.05 -26.44
C GLN A 25 -55.78 58.30 -25.54
N GLN A 26 -54.80 59.01 -24.96
CA GLN A 26 -53.83 58.41 -24.03
C GLN A 26 -54.63 57.87 -22.83
N VAL A 27 -54.91 56.57 -22.83
CA VAL A 27 -55.62 55.90 -21.73
C VAL A 27 -54.71 56.02 -20.51
N GLU A 28 -55.22 56.60 -19.42
CA GLU A 28 -54.46 56.67 -18.18
C GLU A 28 -54.04 55.24 -17.76
N ARG A 29 -52.73 55.05 -17.53
CA ARG A 29 -52.11 53.73 -17.27
C ARG A 29 -52.86 52.89 -16.23
N PRO A 30 -53.37 53.45 -15.10
CA PRO A 30 -54.15 52.67 -14.13
C PRO A 30 -55.47 52.10 -14.69
N LEU A 31 -56.15 52.87 -15.56
CA LEU A 31 -57.36 52.44 -16.24
C LEU A 31 -57.06 51.32 -17.25
N ALA A 32 -55.92 51.40 -17.95
CA ALA A 32 -55.48 50.33 -18.85
C ALA A 32 -55.16 49.03 -18.09
N ILE A 33 -54.39 49.11 -16.99
CA ILE A 33 -54.03 47.95 -16.16
C ILE A 33 -55.28 47.25 -15.61
N SER A 34 -56.22 47.99 -15.03
CA SER A 34 -57.45 47.41 -14.47
C SER A 34 -58.30 46.70 -15.54
N ALA A 35 -58.40 47.27 -16.75
CA ALA A 35 -59.09 46.65 -17.88
C ALA A 35 -58.40 45.36 -18.35
N TYR A 36 -57.06 45.34 -18.40
CA TYR A 36 -56.30 44.13 -18.75
C TYR A 36 -56.42 43.04 -17.69
N ILE A 37 -56.34 43.37 -16.40
CA ILE A 37 -56.55 42.41 -15.31
C ILE A 37 -57.92 41.74 -15.43
N TYR A 38 -58.98 42.52 -15.67
CA TYR A 38 -60.32 41.97 -15.89
C TYR A 38 -60.38 41.08 -17.14
N ASN A 39 -59.77 41.49 -18.25
CA ASN A 39 -59.74 40.69 -19.47
C ASN A 39 -58.96 39.38 -19.29
N PHE A 40 -57.87 39.37 -18.54
CA PHE A 40 -57.16 38.14 -18.21
C PHE A 40 -58.01 37.22 -17.34
N ALA A 41 -58.63 37.75 -16.28
CA ALA A 41 -59.53 36.96 -15.45
C ALA A 41 -60.72 36.40 -16.25
N LYS A 42 -61.24 37.14 -17.24
CA LYS A 42 -62.31 36.69 -18.13
C LYS A 42 -61.92 35.51 -19.03
N ASN A 43 -60.63 35.34 -19.30
CA ASN A 43 -60.11 34.32 -20.21
C ASN A 43 -59.34 33.20 -19.49
N VAL A 44 -59.47 33.13 -18.16
CA VAL A 44 -58.95 32.04 -17.33
C VAL A 44 -60.12 31.30 -16.67
N GLU A 45 -60.02 29.98 -16.59
CA GLU A 45 -60.96 29.12 -15.86
C GLU A 45 -60.33 28.56 -14.59
N TRP A 46 -61.08 28.66 -13.49
CA TRP A 46 -60.72 28.07 -12.19
C TRP A 46 -61.46 26.74 -11.99
N GLU A 47 -60.76 25.73 -11.46
CA GLU A 47 -61.26 24.35 -11.31
C GLU A 47 -62.61 24.23 -10.55
N ASN A 48 -62.91 25.17 -9.63
CA ASN A 48 -64.14 25.19 -8.83
C ASN A 48 -65.04 26.43 -9.08
N GLU A 49 -64.93 27.09 -10.24
CA GLU A 49 -65.62 28.37 -10.50
C GLU A 49 -67.15 28.29 -10.37
N LYS A 50 -67.77 27.14 -10.70
CA LYS A 50 -69.25 26.99 -10.67
C LYS A 50 -69.81 27.15 -9.26
N ASN A 51 -69.08 26.73 -8.23
CA ASN A 51 -69.51 26.74 -6.84
C ASN A 51 -69.22 28.06 -6.10
N LYS A 52 -68.53 29.01 -6.75
CA LYS A 52 -68.23 30.33 -6.15
C LYS A 52 -69.45 31.25 -6.13
N LYS A 53 -69.59 32.09 -5.09
CA LYS A 53 -70.62 33.14 -5.03
C LYS A 53 -70.11 34.49 -5.55
N GLU A 54 -68.82 34.75 -5.41
CA GLU A 54 -68.10 35.95 -5.85
C GLU A 54 -66.66 35.58 -6.22
N PHE A 55 -65.97 36.44 -6.99
CA PHE A 55 -64.53 36.33 -7.26
C PHE A 55 -63.77 37.38 -6.47
N HIS A 56 -62.68 36.98 -5.82
CA HIS A 56 -61.91 37.88 -4.95
C HIS A 56 -60.54 38.21 -5.55
N PHE A 57 -60.34 39.48 -5.89
CA PHE A 57 -59.05 40.00 -6.35
C PHE A 57 -58.37 40.74 -5.19
N LEU A 58 -57.14 40.34 -4.90
CA LEU A 58 -56.29 41.00 -3.90
C LEU A 58 -55.23 41.84 -4.61
N MET A 59 -55.17 43.13 -4.29
CA MET A 59 -54.05 43.98 -4.62
C MET A 59 -53.04 43.96 -3.48
N ILE A 60 -51.76 43.83 -3.82
CA ILE A 60 -50.64 43.96 -2.89
C ILE A 60 -49.81 45.16 -3.33
N GLY A 61 -49.86 46.23 -2.55
CA GLY A 61 -49.08 47.44 -2.80
C GLY A 61 -49.82 48.73 -2.42
N GLN A 62 -49.17 49.87 -2.69
CA GLN A 62 -49.61 51.19 -2.23
C GLN A 62 -50.13 52.11 -3.35
N ASP A 63 -50.31 51.59 -4.57
CA ASP A 63 -50.83 52.39 -5.67
C ASP A 63 -52.36 52.59 -5.55
N GLU A 64 -52.75 53.72 -4.95
CA GLU A 64 -54.16 54.07 -4.76
C GLU A 64 -54.90 54.30 -6.09
N SER A 65 -54.18 54.61 -7.18
CA SER A 65 -54.80 54.89 -8.48
C SER A 65 -55.33 53.63 -9.16
N VAL A 66 -54.54 52.56 -9.19
CA VAL A 66 -54.97 51.26 -9.74
C VAL A 66 -56.03 50.62 -8.85
N LEU A 67 -55.92 50.79 -7.53
CA LEU A 67 -56.93 50.33 -6.59
C LEU A 67 -58.27 51.03 -6.80
N HIS A 68 -58.27 52.35 -7.05
CA HIS A 68 -59.47 53.11 -7.36
C HIS A 68 -60.15 52.56 -8.63
N GLU A 69 -59.40 52.39 -9.71
CA GLU A 69 -59.92 51.88 -10.98
C GLU A 69 -60.46 50.44 -10.91
N LEU A 70 -59.77 49.55 -10.19
CA LEU A 70 -60.27 48.18 -9.96
C LEU A 70 -61.60 48.17 -9.18
N ASN A 71 -61.77 49.09 -8.21
CA ASN A 71 -63.03 49.22 -7.47
C ASN A 71 -64.16 49.78 -8.34
N GLU A 72 -63.90 50.77 -9.19
CA GLU A 72 -64.90 51.29 -10.14
C GLU A 72 -65.30 50.23 -11.18
N LEU A 73 -64.34 49.43 -11.67
CA LEU A 73 -64.61 48.32 -12.57
C LEU A 73 -65.49 47.25 -11.89
N ALA A 74 -65.20 46.91 -10.64
CA ALA A 74 -65.97 45.92 -9.88
C ALA A 74 -67.43 46.34 -9.60
N LYS A 75 -67.73 47.65 -9.57
CA LYS A 75 -69.11 48.16 -9.44
C LYS A 75 -69.94 47.94 -10.72
N THR A 76 -69.30 47.93 -11.88
CA THR A 76 -69.98 47.95 -13.19
C THR A 76 -69.87 46.63 -13.95
N LYS A 77 -68.93 45.76 -13.59
CA LYS A 77 -68.65 44.48 -14.27
C LYS A 77 -68.77 43.29 -13.33
N THR A 78 -69.24 42.17 -13.88
CA THR A 78 -69.25 40.87 -13.24
C THR A 78 -68.37 39.89 -14.00
N LEU A 79 -67.82 38.88 -13.31
CA LEU A 79 -67.10 37.76 -13.93
C LEU A 79 -67.99 36.52 -13.89
N ARG A 80 -68.33 35.95 -15.06
CA ARG A 80 -69.28 34.81 -15.18
C ARG A 80 -70.60 35.04 -14.41
N ASN A 81 -71.15 36.25 -14.51
CA ASN A 81 -72.37 36.72 -13.81
C ASN A 81 -72.26 36.71 -12.27
N LYS A 82 -71.05 36.71 -11.71
CA LYS A 82 -70.77 36.80 -10.27
C LYS A 82 -70.05 38.11 -9.94
N PRO A 83 -70.33 38.72 -8.78
CA PRO A 83 -69.68 39.97 -8.38
C PRO A 83 -68.17 39.76 -8.15
N ILE A 84 -67.41 40.83 -8.38
CA ILE A 84 -65.96 40.88 -8.11
C ILE A 84 -65.76 41.69 -6.83
N ARG A 85 -65.04 41.14 -5.88
CA ARG A 85 -64.64 41.81 -4.65
C ARG A 85 -63.17 42.19 -4.75
N ILE A 86 -62.84 43.45 -4.50
CA ILE A 86 -61.46 43.95 -4.44
C ILE A 86 -61.05 44.16 -2.98
N SER A 87 -59.83 43.78 -2.62
CA SER A 87 -59.22 44.14 -1.33
C SER A 87 -57.77 44.55 -1.54
N ASN A 88 -57.22 45.38 -0.65
CA ASN A 88 -55.80 45.75 -0.67
C ASN A 88 -55.10 45.35 0.63
N THR A 89 -53.84 44.94 0.54
CA THR A 89 -52.95 44.69 1.68
C THR A 89 -51.51 45.11 1.35
N ILE A 90 -50.70 45.37 2.38
CA ILE A 90 -49.26 45.60 2.21
C ILE A 90 -48.49 44.28 2.21
N ARG A 91 -49.01 43.23 2.89
CA ARG A 91 -48.36 41.91 2.95
C ARG A 91 -49.38 40.78 2.93
N LEU A 92 -49.06 39.69 2.23
CA LEU A 92 -49.94 38.53 2.10
C LEU A 92 -49.97 37.72 3.40
N LYS A 93 -51.10 37.74 4.11
CA LYS A 93 -51.30 36.99 5.37
C LYS A 93 -52.14 35.72 5.20
N ASN A 94 -53.20 35.77 4.41
CA ASN A 94 -54.06 34.63 4.12
C ASN A 94 -54.36 34.58 2.62
N THR A 95 -54.37 33.38 2.05
CA THR A 95 -54.70 33.09 0.64
C THR A 95 -56.08 32.45 0.48
N ASP A 96 -56.76 32.12 1.58
CA ASP A 96 -58.06 31.48 1.56
C ASP A 96 -59.10 32.38 0.87
N LYS A 97 -59.72 31.84 -0.17
CA LYS A 97 -60.76 32.49 -1.00
C LYS A 97 -60.27 33.59 -1.95
N ILE A 98 -58.96 33.73 -2.17
CA ILE A 98 -58.41 34.63 -3.20
C ILE A 98 -58.35 33.91 -4.54
N ASP A 99 -58.71 34.60 -5.62
CA ASP A 99 -58.72 34.06 -6.99
C ASP A 99 -57.63 34.68 -7.87
N LEU A 100 -57.31 35.95 -7.62
CA LEU A 100 -56.33 36.73 -8.37
C LEU A 100 -55.53 37.60 -7.41
N ILE A 101 -54.22 37.63 -7.56
CA ILE A 101 -53.33 38.56 -6.87
C ILE A 101 -52.68 39.47 -7.90
N PHE A 102 -52.82 40.77 -7.69
CA PHE A 102 -52.12 41.81 -8.46
C PHE A 102 -51.10 42.52 -7.57
N ILE A 103 -49.84 42.56 -7.99
CA ILE A 103 -48.75 43.19 -7.23
C ILE A 103 -48.28 44.44 -7.96
N THR A 104 -48.34 45.59 -7.29
CA THR A 104 -47.80 46.86 -7.81
C THR A 104 -46.41 47.11 -7.22
N GLU A 105 -45.42 47.43 -8.07
CA GLU A 105 -44.03 47.80 -7.76
C GLU A 105 -43.61 47.71 -6.28
N LYS A 106 -43.02 46.57 -5.87
CA LYS A 106 -42.18 46.44 -4.67
C LYS A 106 -41.30 45.18 -4.67
N THR A 107 -40.23 45.25 -3.87
CA THR A 107 -38.97 44.48 -3.81
C THR A 107 -39.03 42.96 -4.04
N GLU A 108 -38.03 42.42 -4.76
CA GLU A 108 -37.89 41.00 -5.16
C GLU A 108 -38.09 39.97 -4.04
N GLU A 109 -37.71 40.30 -2.80
CA GLU A 109 -37.86 39.40 -1.64
C GLU A 109 -39.32 39.06 -1.32
N GLU A 110 -40.28 39.92 -1.64
CA GLU A 110 -41.70 39.67 -1.32
C GLU A 110 -42.40 38.79 -2.36
N LEU A 111 -41.95 38.80 -3.62
CA LEU A 111 -42.63 38.07 -4.70
C LEU A 111 -42.34 36.56 -4.65
N VAL A 112 -41.14 36.17 -4.21
CA VAL A 112 -40.80 34.76 -3.94
C VAL A 112 -41.71 34.21 -2.83
N ASP A 113 -41.87 34.94 -1.71
CA ASP A 113 -42.76 34.54 -0.61
C ASP A 113 -44.23 34.48 -1.05
N VAL A 114 -44.68 35.39 -1.94
CA VAL A 114 -46.03 35.31 -2.52
C VAL A 114 -46.16 34.08 -3.41
N PHE A 115 -45.22 33.83 -4.31
CA PHE A 115 -45.26 32.70 -5.24
C PHE A 115 -45.31 31.36 -4.51
N ASP A 116 -44.41 31.15 -3.55
CA ASP A 116 -44.34 29.92 -2.74
C ASP A 116 -45.65 29.69 -1.97
N ARG A 117 -46.29 30.76 -1.48
CA ARG A 117 -47.55 30.65 -0.74
C ARG A 117 -48.76 30.35 -1.60
N ILE A 118 -48.73 30.71 -2.88
CA ILE A 118 -49.86 30.48 -3.79
C ILE A 118 -49.70 29.21 -4.63
N GLU A 119 -48.54 28.55 -4.58
CA GLU A 119 -48.27 27.34 -5.36
C GLU A 119 -49.37 26.27 -5.18
N GLY A 120 -49.99 25.88 -6.29
CA GLY A 120 -51.04 24.86 -6.33
C GLY A 120 -52.40 25.29 -5.76
N LYS A 121 -52.60 26.59 -5.47
CA LYS A 121 -53.86 27.12 -4.89
C LYS A 121 -54.85 27.65 -5.92
N ASN A 122 -54.57 27.50 -7.22
CA ASN A 122 -55.41 27.98 -8.32
C ASN A 122 -55.62 29.50 -8.25
N ILE A 123 -54.55 30.26 -7.99
CA ILE A 123 -54.59 31.73 -7.90
C ILE A 123 -53.85 32.32 -9.09
N LEU A 124 -54.46 33.27 -9.82
CA LEU A 124 -53.80 33.96 -10.93
C LEU A 124 -52.90 35.08 -10.39
N LEU A 125 -51.60 35.02 -10.67
CA LEU A 125 -50.63 36.03 -10.22
C LEU A 125 -50.24 36.99 -11.35
N ILE A 126 -50.56 38.27 -11.16
CA ILE A 126 -50.25 39.35 -12.08
C ILE A 126 -49.35 40.36 -11.37
N SER A 127 -48.32 40.86 -12.04
CA SER A 127 -47.46 41.92 -11.50
C SER A 127 -47.35 43.09 -12.46
N ASP A 128 -46.98 44.24 -11.91
CA ASP A 128 -46.56 45.41 -12.66
C ASP A 128 -45.06 45.64 -12.47
N HIS A 129 -44.33 45.61 -13.59
CA HIS A 129 -42.93 45.95 -13.74
C HIS A 129 -41.93 45.13 -12.91
N TYR A 130 -42.05 43.78 -12.94
CA TYR A 130 -41.13 42.92 -12.19
C TYR A 130 -39.94 42.38 -13.03
N PRO A 131 -38.70 42.37 -12.50
CA PRO A 131 -37.50 41.95 -13.26
C PRO A 131 -37.40 40.45 -13.53
N ASP A 132 -37.71 39.60 -12.53
CA ASP A 132 -37.56 38.15 -12.66
C ASP A 132 -38.85 37.49 -13.18
N LYS A 133 -38.88 37.29 -14.49
CA LYS A 133 -40.01 36.77 -15.27
C LYS A 133 -40.34 35.29 -14.98
N ARG A 134 -39.49 34.57 -14.23
CA ARG A 134 -39.67 33.13 -13.96
C ARG A 134 -40.78 32.83 -12.98
N LEU A 135 -41.10 33.77 -12.09
CA LEU A 135 -42.02 33.55 -10.96
C LEU A 135 -43.42 34.16 -11.19
N ILE A 136 -43.67 34.77 -12.33
CA ILE A 136 -44.93 35.48 -12.62
C ILE A 136 -45.70 34.77 -13.73
N MET A 137 -47.03 34.87 -13.66
CA MET A 137 -47.90 34.37 -14.73
C MET A 137 -48.16 35.43 -15.79
N ILE A 138 -48.44 36.67 -15.38
CA ILE A 138 -48.60 37.81 -16.29
C ILE A 138 -47.86 39.01 -15.70
N ASN A 139 -46.92 39.59 -16.46
CA ASN A 139 -46.14 40.75 -16.02
C ASN A 139 -46.40 41.93 -16.95
N PHE A 140 -46.88 43.05 -16.42
CA PHE A 140 -46.96 44.31 -17.16
C PHE A 140 -45.59 45.01 -17.18
N PHE A 141 -45.29 45.70 -18.25
CA PHE A 141 -44.12 46.57 -18.37
C PHE A 141 -44.39 47.64 -19.43
N ASP A 142 -43.65 48.74 -19.39
CA ASP A 142 -43.79 49.81 -20.39
C ASP A 142 -42.73 49.63 -21.49
N SER A 143 -43.12 49.87 -22.74
CA SER A 143 -42.18 49.91 -23.87
C SER A 143 -41.29 51.16 -23.78
N GLU A 144 -40.21 51.22 -24.58
CA GLU A 144 -39.35 52.41 -24.69
C GLU A 144 -40.12 53.68 -25.14
N GLU A 145 -41.29 53.53 -25.77
CA GLU A 145 -42.17 54.62 -26.20
C GLU A 145 -43.28 54.96 -25.16
N GLY A 146 -43.27 54.33 -23.98
CA GLY A 146 -44.22 54.60 -22.90
C GLY A 146 -45.60 53.95 -23.07
N THR A 147 -45.73 52.92 -23.91
CA THR A 147 -46.98 52.16 -24.08
C THR A 147 -46.98 50.92 -23.21
N LEU A 148 -48.07 50.67 -22.47
CA LEU A 148 -48.22 49.48 -21.62
C LEU A 148 -48.22 48.19 -22.46
N GLN A 149 -47.29 47.29 -22.16
CA GLN A 149 -47.17 45.95 -22.70
C GLN A 149 -47.25 44.92 -21.58
N PHE A 150 -47.39 43.65 -21.94
CA PHE A 150 -47.38 42.55 -20.98
C PHE A 150 -46.80 41.28 -21.58
N GLU A 151 -46.25 40.44 -20.72
CA GLU A 151 -45.74 39.11 -21.01
C GLU A 151 -46.56 38.06 -20.27
N ILE A 152 -46.80 36.92 -20.92
CA ILE A 152 -47.60 35.83 -20.34
C ILE A 152 -46.76 34.55 -20.29
N ASN A 153 -46.58 34.03 -19.09
CA ASN A 153 -45.96 32.74 -18.85
C ASN A 153 -47.03 31.65 -18.73
N LYS A 154 -47.39 31.07 -19.89
CA LYS A 154 -48.41 30.00 -19.97
C LYS A 154 -48.06 28.77 -19.11
N ALA A 155 -46.77 28.47 -18.91
CA ALA A 155 -46.34 27.33 -18.08
C ALA A 155 -46.68 27.54 -16.60
N ASN A 156 -46.48 28.75 -16.06
CA ASN A 156 -46.82 29.07 -14.68
C ASN A 156 -48.35 29.06 -14.44
N ILE A 157 -49.14 29.49 -15.43
CA ILE A 157 -50.62 29.40 -15.36
C ILE A 157 -51.07 27.94 -15.27
N ILE A 158 -50.48 27.06 -16.09
CA ILE A 158 -50.79 25.61 -16.10
C ILE A 158 -50.36 24.93 -14.80
N ASN A 159 -49.19 25.27 -14.26
CA ASN A 159 -48.71 24.72 -12.98
C ASN A 159 -49.65 25.04 -11.82
N GLN A 160 -50.37 26.16 -11.92
CA GLN A 160 -51.38 26.59 -10.96
C GLN A 160 -52.76 25.99 -11.24
N LYS A 161 -52.83 25.00 -12.14
CA LYS A 161 -54.03 24.28 -12.58
C LYS A 161 -55.13 25.20 -13.13
N LEU A 162 -54.77 26.40 -13.58
CA LEU A 162 -55.65 27.32 -14.27
C LEU A 162 -55.67 26.95 -15.77
N ARG A 163 -56.84 27.00 -16.40
CA ARG A 163 -56.96 26.76 -17.85
C ARG A 163 -57.14 28.08 -18.59
N VAL A 164 -56.28 28.34 -19.57
CA VAL A 164 -56.41 29.52 -20.46
C VAL A 164 -57.39 29.18 -21.58
N MET A 165 -58.39 30.04 -21.81
CA MET A 165 -59.35 29.87 -22.90
C MET A 165 -58.70 30.15 -24.27
N GLN A 166 -59.14 29.43 -25.31
CA GLN A 166 -58.57 29.52 -26.67
C GLN A 166 -58.69 30.91 -27.31
N ASP A 167 -59.66 31.72 -26.91
CA ASP A 167 -59.94 33.04 -27.50
C ASP A 167 -59.14 34.19 -26.86
N MET A 168 -58.07 33.89 -26.12
CA MET A 168 -57.14 34.90 -25.61
C MET A 168 -56.34 35.51 -26.78
N ILE A 169 -56.97 36.39 -27.56
CA ILE A 169 -56.35 37.15 -28.66
C ILE A 169 -55.50 38.27 -28.03
N LEU A 170 -54.18 38.09 -28.04
CA LEU A 170 -53.20 39.00 -27.44
C LEU A 170 -52.64 39.92 -28.52
N LEU A 171 -53.28 41.07 -28.74
CA LEU A 171 -52.67 42.16 -29.50
C LEU A 171 -51.59 42.82 -28.62
N GLY A 172 -50.32 42.46 -28.83
CA GLY A 172 -49.17 43.23 -28.32
C GLY A 172 -48.16 42.52 -27.40
N GLY A 173 -48.05 41.18 -27.40
CA GLY A 173 -46.98 40.46 -26.68
C GLY A 173 -46.17 39.55 -27.60
N THR A 174 -44.87 39.38 -27.33
CA THR A 174 -44.01 38.42 -28.04
C THR A 174 -44.37 36.98 -27.66
N GLU A 175 -45.05 36.27 -28.56
CA GLU A 175 -45.13 34.81 -28.49
C GLU A 175 -43.78 34.23 -28.92
N ILE A 176 -43.02 33.66 -27.97
CA ILE A 176 -41.91 32.77 -28.32
C ILE A 176 -42.53 31.58 -29.04
N ASP A 177 -42.08 31.34 -30.27
CA ASP A 177 -42.49 30.28 -31.19
C ASP A 177 -42.19 28.89 -30.59
N VAL A 178 -42.99 28.49 -29.62
CA VAL A 178 -42.88 27.20 -28.94
C VAL A 178 -43.65 26.15 -29.71
N ALA A 179 -44.67 26.42 -30.54
CA ALA A 179 -45.44 25.34 -31.18
C ALA A 179 -44.65 24.53 -32.24
N ALA A 180 -43.80 25.18 -33.05
CA ALA A 180 -42.90 24.51 -33.99
C ALA A 180 -41.71 23.83 -33.25
N LEU A 181 -41.13 24.52 -32.26
CA LEU A 181 -40.14 23.97 -31.32
C LEU A 181 -40.71 22.94 -30.33
N TYR A 182 -42.04 22.78 -30.21
CA TYR A 182 -42.71 21.84 -29.30
C TYR A 182 -43.23 20.63 -30.06
N LEU A 183 -43.45 20.71 -31.37
CA LEU A 183 -43.63 19.49 -32.19
C LEU A 183 -42.28 18.86 -32.51
N GLU A 184 -41.30 19.66 -32.94
CA GLU A 184 -39.91 19.22 -33.10
C GLU A 184 -39.27 18.93 -31.74
N GLY A 185 -39.57 19.74 -30.73
CA GLY A 185 -39.20 19.50 -29.34
C GLY A 185 -40.00 18.40 -28.68
N GLN A 186 -41.25 18.05 -29.00
CA GLN A 186 -41.89 16.84 -28.45
C GLN A 186 -41.39 15.59 -29.16
N GLN A 187 -41.03 15.66 -30.45
CA GLN A 187 -40.36 14.54 -31.10
C GLN A 187 -38.95 14.36 -30.56
N ASN A 188 -38.20 15.46 -30.36
CA ASN A 188 -36.91 15.43 -29.67
C ASN A 188 -37.06 15.13 -28.18
N LEU A 189 -38.11 15.55 -27.49
CA LEU A 189 -38.34 15.24 -26.07
C LEU A 189 -38.82 13.81 -25.93
N ARG A 190 -39.59 13.25 -26.88
CA ARG A 190 -39.94 11.82 -26.87
C ARG A 190 -38.77 10.95 -27.29
N SER A 191 -37.93 11.40 -28.22
CA SER A 191 -36.70 10.69 -28.59
C SER A 191 -35.66 10.80 -27.49
N GLN A 192 -35.49 11.97 -26.87
CA GLN A 192 -34.66 12.21 -25.70
C GLN A 192 -35.27 11.60 -24.44
N GLN A 193 -36.59 11.49 -24.28
CA GLN A 193 -37.22 10.75 -23.17
C GLN A 193 -37.04 9.26 -23.37
N LYS A 194 -37.21 8.71 -24.58
CA LYS A 194 -36.86 7.31 -24.85
C LYS A 194 -35.37 7.06 -24.68
N THR A 195 -34.52 7.99 -25.10
CA THR A 195 -33.07 7.89 -24.96
C THR A 195 -32.66 8.10 -23.50
N SER A 196 -33.33 8.96 -22.74
CA SER A 196 -33.12 9.21 -21.32
C SER A 196 -33.66 8.07 -20.48
N GLU A 197 -34.82 7.50 -20.80
CA GLU A 197 -35.35 6.28 -20.18
C GLU A 197 -34.45 5.10 -20.47
N LYS A 198 -33.96 4.97 -21.70
CA LYS A 198 -32.96 3.95 -22.05
C LYS A 198 -31.64 4.20 -21.34
N LEU A 199 -31.14 5.44 -21.31
CA LEU A 199 -29.94 5.81 -20.54
C LEU A 199 -30.15 5.62 -19.04
N THR A 200 -31.36 5.83 -18.52
CA THR A 200 -31.69 5.63 -17.10
C THR A 200 -31.78 4.15 -16.78
N GLN A 201 -32.34 3.33 -17.67
CA GLN A 201 -32.33 1.88 -17.55
C GLN A 201 -30.92 1.30 -17.72
N ASP A 202 -30.12 1.86 -18.63
CA ASP A 202 -28.72 1.50 -18.84
C ASP A 202 -27.86 1.98 -17.65
N LEU A 203 -28.15 3.15 -17.07
CA LEU A 203 -27.52 3.66 -15.84
C LEU A 203 -27.92 2.81 -14.64
N GLN A 204 -29.19 2.43 -14.49
CA GLN A 204 -29.63 1.50 -13.44
C GLN A 204 -28.99 0.13 -13.62
N ARG A 205 -28.89 -0.38 -14.86
CA ARG A 205 -28.14 -1.60 -15.14
C ARG A 205 -26.66 -1.45 -14.84
N LEU A 206 -26.06 -0.31 -15.17
CA LEU A 206 -24.66 -0.01 -14.89
C LEU A 206 -24.42 0.14 -13.40
N GLU A 207 -25.34 0.75 -12.62
CA GLU A 207 -25.29 0.85 -11.16
C GLU A 207 -25.47 -0.51 -10.50
N ILE A 208 -26.40 -1.34 -10.99
CA ILE A 208 -26.55 -2.73 -10.53
C ILE A 208 -25.28 -3.52 -10.85
N ASN A 209 -24.74 -3.38 -12.06
CA ASN A 209 -23.50 -4.03 -12.47
C ASN A 209 -22.32 -3.51 -11.67
N LEU A 210 -22.23 -2.20 -11.39
CA LEU A 210 -21.18 -1.59 -10.56
C LEU A 210 -21.29 -2.09 -9.13
N SER A 211 -22.49 -2.13 -8.55
CA SER A 211 -22.73 -2.67 -7.22
C SER A 211 -22.37 -4.16 -7.14
N GLN A 212 -22.69 -4.94 -8.18
CA GLN A 212 -22.26 -6.33 -8.29
C GLN A 212 -20.75 -6.47 -8.48
N LEU A 213 -20.11 -5.57 -9.25
CA LEU A 213 -18.67 -5.56 -9.45
C LEU A 213 -17.94 -5.13 -8.19
N GLU A 214 -18.44 -4.14 -7.46
CA GLU A 214 -17.94 -3.68 -6.17
C GLU A 214 -18.06 -4.79 -5.13
N LYS A 215 -19.21 -5.49 -5.06
CA LYS A 215 -19.34 -6.70 -4.23
C LYS A 215 -18.36 -7.80 -4.64
N ALA A 216 -18.21 -8.06 -5.94
CA ALA A 216 -17.27 -9.07 -6.43
C ALA A 216 -15.81 -8.68 -6.17
N ILE A 217 -15.47 -7.39 -6.22
CA ILE A 217 -14.16 -6.84 -5.86
C ILE A 217 -13.97 -6.94 -4.34
N GLU A 218 -14.98 -6.66 -3.53
CA GLU A 218 -14.91 -6.79 -2.07
C GLU A 218 -14.75 -8.25 -1.64
N GLU A 219 -15.49 -9.17 -2.26
CA GLU A 219 -15.34 -10.61 -2.09
C GLU A 219 -13.96 -11.09 -2.54
N ARG A 220 -13.50 -10.66 -3.73
CA ARG A 220 -12.12 -10.98 -4.18
C ARG A 220 -11.04 -10.37 -3.31
N ASN A 221 -11.26 -9.18 -2.73
CA ASN A 221 -10.31 -8.57 -1.80
C ASN A 221 -10.29 -9.34 -0.48
N LYS A 222 -11.43 -9.85 0.00
CA LYS A 222 -11.50 -10.77 1.16
C LYS A 222 -10.79 -12.09 0.85
N GLU A 223 -11.03 -12.68 -0.31
CA GLU A 223 -10.32 -13.89 -0.77
C GLU A 223 -8.80 -13.64 -0.90
N ALA A 224 -8.40 -12.50 -1.49
CA ALA A 224 -7.00 -12.12 -1.61
C ALA A 224 -6.34 -11.87 -0.25
N LEU A 225 -7.08 -11.33 0.73
CA LEU A 225 -6.60 -11.17 2.10
C LEU A 225 -6.41 -12.54 2.78
N VAL A 226 -7.36 -13.45 2.63
CA VAL A 226 -7.25 -14.84 3.14
C VAL A 226 -6.08 -15.57 2.49
N ILE A 227 -5.89 -15.42 1.17
CA ILE A 227 -4.75 -16.00 0.44
C ILE A 227 -3.44 -15.36 0.90
N LYS A 228 -3.40 -14.04 1.11
CA LYS A 228 -2.22 -13.32 1.61
C LYS A 228 -1.84 -13.80 3.02
N ASP A 229 -2.81 -13.97 3.90
CA ASP A 229 -2.59 -14.46 5.26
C ASP A 229 -2.14 -15.94 5.23
N SER A 230 -2.74 -16.76 4.36
CA SER A 230 -2.31 -18.14 4.12
C SER A 230 -0.89 -18.22 3.56
N LEU A 231 -0.50 -17.31 2.66
CA LEU A 231 0.86 -17.24 2.11
C LEU A 231 1.86 -16.75 3.15
N ALA A 232 1.48 -15.82 4.03
CA ALA A 232 2.31 -15.40 5.16
C ALA A 232 2.56 -16.57 6.12
N LEU A 233 1.52 -17.37 6.41
CA LEU A 233 1.62 -18.56 7.23
C LEU A 233 2.49 -19.65 6.58
N GLN A 234 2.32 -19.88 5.27
CA GLN A 234 3.19 -20.78 4.51
C GLN A 234 4.64 -20.33 4.50
N ASN A 235 4.91 -19.03 4.33
CA ASN A 235 6.26 -18.49 4.39
C ASN A 235 6.90 -18.67 5.78
N LEU A 236 6.14 -18.46 6.86
CA LEU A 236 6.58 -18.78 8.22
C LEU A 236 6.92 -20.27 8.37
N MET A 237 6.06 -21.16 7.88
CA MET A 237 6.32 -22.61 7.87
C MET A 237 7.57 -22.97 7.06
N ILE A 238 7.80 -22.35 5.90
CA ILE A 238 8.98 -22.58 5.07
C ILE A 238 10.24 -22.12 5.82
N VAL A 239 10.21 -20.97 6.50
CA VAL A 239 11.34 -20.49 7.32
C VAL A 239 11.62 -21.44 8.47
N GLU A 240 10.58 -21.96 9.14
CA GLU A 240 10.70 -22.98 10.19
C GLU A 240 11.33 -24.27 9.64
N GLN A 241 10.83 -24.77 8.49
CA GLN A 241 11.36 -25.94 7.81
C GLN A 241 12.82 -25.74 7.38
N GLN A 242 13.20 -24.55 6.91
CA GLN A 242 14.60 -24.23 6.58
C GLN A 242 15.50 -24.26 7.81
N LYS A 243 15.03 -23.81 8.98
CA LYS A 243 15.78 -23.94 10.25
C LYS A 243 15.99 -25.42 10.60
N VAL A 244 14.92 -26.22 10.53
CA VAL A 244 14.99 -27.67 10.80
C VAL A 244 15.95 -28.36 9.83
N LEU A 245 15.87 -28.06 8.53
CA LEU A 245 16.76 -28.61 7.51
C LEU A 245 18.22 -28.22 7.76
N LYS A 246 18.50 -26.98 8.19
CA LYS A 246 19.86 -26.56 8.58
C LYS A 246 20.36 -27.34 9.79
N SER A 247 19.52 -27.54 10.82
CA SER A 247 19.87 -28.34 11.98
C SER A 247 20.11 -29.82 11.62
N GLN A 248 19.28 -30.39 10.74
CA GLN A 248 19.46 -31.76 10.24
C GLN A 248 20.73 -31.89 9.39
N SER A 249 21.00 -30.93 8.51
CA SER A 249 22.23 -30.89 7.70
C SER A 249 23.48 -30.83 8.59
N PHE A 250 23.46 -30.00 9.62
CA PHE A 250 24.53 -29.95 10.62
C PHE A 250 24.71 -31.29 11.34
N LEU A 251 23.62 -31.91 11.79
CA LEU A 251 23.66 -33.23 12.45
C LEU A 251 24.19 -34.33 11.52
N LEU A 252 23.80 -34.31 10.24
CA LEU A 252 24.32 -35.22 9.22
C LEU A 252 25.81 -35.05 9.01
N GLN A 253 26.30 -33.81 8.97
CA GLN A 253 27.73 -33.52 8.82
C GLN A 253 28.54 -33.99 10.04
N VAL A 254 28.01 -33.83 11.25
CA VAL A 254 28.60 -34.39 12.47
C VAL A 254 28.66 -35.93 12.38
N ARG A 255 27.58 -36.57 11.94
CA ARG A 255 27.50 -38.03 11.81
C ARG A 255 28.41 -38.57 10.71
N GLU A 256 28.55 -37.85 9.60
CA GLU A 256 29.50 -38.18 8.53
C GLU A 256 30.95 -38.14 9.03
N ASN A 257 31.30 -37.13 9.82
CA ASN A 257 32.63 -37.04 10.43
C ASN A 257 32.88 -38.17 11.44
N GLU A 258 31.87 -38.57 12.20
CA GLU A 258 31.94 -39.73 13.11
C GLU A 258 32.13 -41.04 12.33
N LEU A 259 31.37 -41.24 11.25
CA LEU A 259 31.51 -42.38 10.35
C LEU A 259 32.91 -42.45 9.72
N LYS A 260 33.47 -41.33 9.26
CA LYS A 260 34.85 -41.28 8.74
C LYS A 260 35.86 -41.73 9.80
N ARG A 261 35.71 -41.29 11.06
CA ARG A 261 36.56 -41.74 12.16
C ARG A 261 36.40 -43.24 12.44
N GLN A 262 35.18 -43.78 12.35
CA GLN A 262 34.95 -45.22 12.53
C GLN A 262 35.57 -46.05 11.41
N ILE A 263 35.42 -45.61 10.15
CA ILE A 263 36.05 -46.26 9.00
C ILE A 263 37.56 -46.29 9.17
N GLN A 264 38.18 -45.17 9.56
CA GLN A 264 39.62 -45.11 9.82
C GLN A 264 40.06 -46.10 10.92
N LYS A 265 39.29 -46.23 12.01
CA LYS A 265 39.56 -47.24 13.05
C LYS A 265 39.42 -48.68 12.53
N ILE A 266 38.46 -48.93 11.63
CA ILE A 266 38.28 -50.25 11.01
C ILE A 266 39.46 -50.57 10.10
N GLU A 267 39.91 -49.61 9.28
CA GLU A 267 41.10 -49.77 8.41
C GLU A 267 42.37 -50.04 9.22
N GLU A 268 42.57 -49.35 10.35
CA GLU A 268 43.68 -49.62 11.27
C GLU A 268 43.60 -51.03 11.85
N ARG A 269 42.41 -51.47 12.27
CA ARG A 269 42.20 -52.84 12.77
C ARG A 269 42.41 -53.89 11.68
N GLN A 270 42.00 -53.62 10.45
CA GLN A 270 42.21 -54.52 9.32
C GLN A 270 43.71 -54.70 9.06
N LYS A 271 44.49 -53.62 9.06
CA LYS A 271 45.96 -53.71 8.95
C LYS A 271 46.58 -54.57 10.05
N ILE A 272 46.12 -54.42 11.29
CA ILE A 272 46.59 -55.26 12.41
C ILE A 272 46.21 -56.73 12.17
N PHE A 273 44.99 -56.98 11.71
CA PHE A 273 44.51 -58.33 11.42
C PHE A 273 45.31 -58.99 10.29
N ASP A 274 45.58 -58.26 9.21
CA ASP A 274 46.40 -58.76 8.09
C ASP A 274 47.83 -59.08 8.56
N LEU A 275 48.41 -58.26 9.45
CA LEU A 275 49.73 -58.50 10.04
C LEU A 275 49.73 -59.74 10.95
N GLN A 276 48.66 -59.94 11.72
CA GLN A 276 48.47 -61.14 12.53
C GLN A 276 48.31 -62.39 11.67
N GLN A 277 47.55 -62.29 10.57
CA GLN A 277 47.38 -63.39 9.63
C GLN A 277 48.72 -63.79 8.99
N GLN A 278 49.53 -62.81 8.55
CA GLN A 278 50.88 -63.09 8.04
C GLN A 278 51.77 -63.77 9.09
N ASN A 279 51.69 -63.36 10.36
CA ASN A 279 52.43 -64.00 11.44
C ASN A 279 51.94 -65.44 11.69
N ILE A 280 50.64 -65.69 11.64
CA ILE A 280 50.06 -67.03 11.76
C ILE A 280 50.51 -67.90 10.58
N ASP A 281 50.45 -67.40 9.35
CA ASP A 281 50.88 -68.13 8.16
C ASP A 281 52.37 -68.49 8.26
N LYS A 282 53.21 -67.55 8.73
CA LYS A 282 54.62 -67.79 8.98
C LYS A 282 54.84 -68.85 10.07
N GLN A 283 54.14 -68.75 11.21
CA GLN A 283 54.20 -69.76 12.27
C GLN A 283 53.74 -71.13 11.78
N THR A 284 52.75 -71.18 10.90
CA THR A 284 52.23 -72.43 10.32
C THR A 284 53.25 -73.06 9.39
N ALA A 285 53.92 -72.25 8.54
CA ALA A 285 55.02 -72.71 7.69
C ALA A 285 56.24 -73.16 8.51
N ASP A 286 56.56 -72.45 9.60
CA ASP A 286 57.61 -72.82 10.55
C ASP A 286 57.25 -74.14 11.27
N LEU A 287 55.99 -74.35 11.64
CA LEU A 287 55.48 -75.59 12.23
C LEU A 287 55.49 -76.76 11.24
N GLU A 288 55.14 -76.55 9.97
CA GLU A 288 55.26 -77.59 8.94
C GLU A 288 56.72 -78.00 8.71
N THR A 289 57.61 -77.01 8.66
CA THR A 289 59.06 -77.23 8.54
C THR A 289 59.59 -77.93 9.79
N GLY A 290 59.15 -77.50 10.97
CA GLY A 290 59.43 -78.13 12.25
C GLY A 290 58.92 -79.57 12.32
N ASN A 291 57.71 -79.86 11.85
CA ASN A 291 57.15 -81.21 11.78
C ASN A 291 57.90 -82.10 10.79
N LYS A 292 58.30 -81.59 9.63
CA LYS A 292 59.18 -82.33 8.70
C LYS A 292 60.54 -82.62 9.35
N THR A 293 61.11 -81.64 10.05
CA THR A 293 62.37 -81.78 10.77
C THR A 293 62.22 -82.77 11.92
N LEU A 294 61.14 -82.73 12.69
CA LEU A 294 60.82 -83.68 13.77
C LEU A 294 60.61 -85.08 13.23
N LYS A 295 60.01 -85.24 12.05
CA LYS A 295 59.89 -86.54 11.39
C LYS A 295 61.25 -87.08 10.98
N LEU A 296 62.08 -86.26 10.33
CA LEU A 296 63.47 -86.62 9.99
C LEU A 296 64.31 -86.92 11.23
N GLN A 297 64.18 -86.12 12.29
CA GLN A 297 64.84 -86.34 13.57
C GLN A 297 64.30 -87.58 14.27
N LYS A 298 63.01 -87.90 14.15
CA LYS A 298 62.46 -89.13 14.69
C LYS A 298 63.03 -90.35 13.96
N ASP A 299 63.05 -90.32 12.63
CA ASP A 299 63.65 -91.38 11.82
C ASP A 299 65.16 -91.52 12.13
N GLU A 300 65.86 -90.39 12.30
CA GLU A 300 67.27 -90.36 12.71
C GLU A 300 67.47 -90.80 14.17
N ILE A 301 66.57 -90.46 15.10
CA ILE A 301 66.60 -90.93 16.49
C ILE A 301 66.35 -92.43 16.53
N GLU A 302 65.45 -92.98 15.73
CA GLU A 302 65.27 -94.43 15.64
C GLU A 302 66.56 -95.09 15.13
N ARG A 303 67.20 -94.52 14.10
CA ARG A 303 68.49 -94.98 13.59
C ARG A 303 69.64 -94.82 14.61
N GLN A 304 69.69 -93.71 15.33
CA GLN A 304 70.64 -93.45 16.40
C GLN A 304 70.36 -94.32 17.61
N GLN A 305 69.11 -94.69 17.89
CA GLN A 305 68.77 -95.60 18.97
C GLN A 305 69.29 -97.00 18.63
N ASP A 306 69.18 -97.43 17.38
CA ASP A 306 69.80 -98.66 16.88
C ASP A 306 71.34 -98.58 17.00
N GLU A 307 71.96 -97.46 16.58
CA GLU A 307 73.41 -97.24 16.71
C GLU A 307 73.87 -97.09 18.17
N ILE A 308 73.13 -96.43 19.04
CA ILE A 308 73.42 -96.27 20.48
C ILE A 308 73.23 -97.60 21.17
N THR A 309 72.29 -98.43 20.74
CA THR A 309 72.19 -99.80 21.25
C THR A 309 73.44 -100.59 20.85
N ALA A 310 74.00 -100.33 19.66
CA ALA A 310 75.31 -100.86 19.28
C ALA A 310 76.49 -100.20 20.02
N GLN A 311 76.49 -98.87 20.23
CA GLN A 311 77.57 -98.11 20.87
C GLN A 311 77.56 -98.21 22.39
N LYS A 312 76.43 -98.39 23.08
CA LYS A 312 76.41 -98.70 24.52
C LYS A 312 77.11 -100.02 24.79
N ARG A 313 77.03 -100.99 23.87
CA ARG A 313 77.89 -102.19 23.93
C ARG A 313 79.38 -101.83 23.82
N ILE A 314 79.74 -100.71 23.20
CA ILE A 314 81.12 -100.20 23.07
C ILE A 314 81.53 -99.22 24.18
N LEU A 315 80.68 -98.31 24.67
CA LEU A 315 81.02 -97.25 25.63
C LEU A 315 81.08 -97.72 27.07
N GLN A 316 80.39 -98.82 27.40
CA GLN A 316 80.75 -99.59 28.60
C GLN A 316 82.24 -99.99 28.60
N ILE A 317 82.90 -100.03 27.44
CA ILE A 317 84.34 -100.27 27.32
C ILE A 317 85.18 -98.99 27.60
N GLN A 318 84.64 -97.74 27.56
CA GLN A 318 85.45 -96.48 27.57
C GLN A 318 85.37 -95.56 28.81
N ASP A 319 84.23 -95.41 29.51
CA ASP A 319 84.02 -94.34 30.52
C ASP A 319 84.89 -94.43 31.78
N LEU A 320 85.64 -95.53 31.90
CA LEU A 320 86.72 -95.73 32.87
C LEU A 320 87.88 -94.69 32.78
N LYS A 321 87.83 -93.64 31.93
CA LYS A 321 89.05 -92.90 31.51
C LYS A 321 89.21 -91.40 31.90
N ILE A 322 88.18 -90.57 32.17
CA ILE A 322 88.31 -89.10 31.89
C ILE A 322 88.17 -88.03 33.02
N ASP A 323 87.61 -88.26 34.20
CA ASP A 323 87.10 -87.23 35.14
C ASP A 323 88.09 -86.22 35.82
N ARG A 324 89.12 -85.74 35.12
CA ARG A 324 90.38 -85.33 35.76
C ARG A 324 90.75 -83.85 35.67
N GLN A 325 89.98 -82.92 35.08
CA GLN A 325 90.61 -81.68 34.55
C GLN A 325 90.15 -80.26 34.96
N ARG A 326 89.04 -79.93 35.65
CA ARG A 326 88.56 -78.51 35.72
C ARG A 326 87.72 -78.17 36.97
N SER A 327 87.78 -77.06 37.73
CA SER A 327 88.57 -75.80 37.78
C SER A 327 88.35 -74.82 36.58
N LEU A 328 88.39 -73.49 36.60
CA LEU A 328 89.12 -72.55 37.47
C LEU A 328 88.73 -71.04 37.29
N MET A 329 88.14 -70.57 36.19
CA MET A 329 88.55 -69.23 35.72
C MET A 329 87.42 -68.19 35.64
N TYR A 330 87.45 -67.19 36.55
CA TYR A 330 86.37 -66.23 36.82
C TYR A 330 86.82 -64.74 36.94
N VAL A 331 88.04 -64.33 36.56
CA VAL A 331 88.68 -63.12 37.13
C VAL A 331 88.43 -61.75 36.43
N LEU A 332 88.13 -61.65 35.14
CA LEU A 332 88.63 -60.48 34.39
C LEU A 332 87.80 -59.16 34.38
N VAL A 333 86.57 -59.11 34.86
CA VAL A 333 85.57 -58.13 34.34
C VAL A 333 85.56 -56.72 35.00
N PHE A 334 86.27 -56.48 36.10
CA PHE A 334 86.06 -55.29 36.98
C PHE A 334 86.66 -53.94 36.49
N LEU A 335 87.39 -53.86 35.37
CA LEU A 335 88.37 -52.78 35.10
C LEU A 335 87.90 -51.52 34.31
N ILE A 336 86.66 -51.45 33.79
CA ILE A 336 86.36 -50.54 32.64
C ILE A 336 85.58 -49.23 32.97
N LEU A 337 85.10 -48.98 34.20
CA LEU A 337 83.94 -48.08 34.41
C LEU A 337 84.15 -46.57 34.72
N LEU A 338 85.34 -45.98 34.95
CA LEU A 338 85.41 -44.69 35.70
C LEU A 338 85.83 -43.37 34.98
N VAL A 339 86.17 -43.33 33.69
CA VAL A 339 86.95 -42.21 33.08
C VAL A 339 86.13 -41.10 32.36
N GLY A 340 84.82 -41.23 32.14
CA GLY A 340 84.15 -40.45 31.06
C GLY A 340 83.53 -39.07 31.36
N VAL A 341 83.34 -38.61 32.60
CA VAL A 341 82.19 -37.69 32.88
C VAL A 341 82.42 -36.16 32.99
N LEU A 342 83.58 -35.58 33.34
CA LEU A 342 83.52 -34.25 34.03
C LEU A 342 84.08 -32.97 33.37
N GLY A 343 84.72 -32.97 32.20
CA GLY A 343 85.69 -31.90 31.94
C GLY A 343 85.23 -30.62 31.22
N PHE A 344 84.64 -30.75 30.04
CA PHE A 344 84.97 -29.78 28.99
C PHE A 344 83.77 -28.95 28.51
N SER A 345 82.98 -28.49 29.47
CA SER A 345 81.85 -27.54 29.36
C SER A 345 82.29 -26.07 29.48
N LEU A 346 83.46 -25.70 28.95
CA LEU A 346 83.99 -24.33 29.00
C LEU A 346 84.29 -23.77 27.60
N LEU A 347 83.82 -22.55 27.38
CA LEU A 347 84.65 -21.48 26.80
C LEU A 347 84.92 -21.44 25.28
N ILE A 348 84.07 -21.97 24.39
CA ILE A 348 84.37 -21.88 22.94
C ILE A 348 83.59 -20.85 22.12
N ALA A 349 82.51 -20.21 22.59
CA ALA A 349 81.77 -19.26 21.73
C ALA A 349 81.77 -17.79 22.20
N PHE A 350 82.72 -17.39 23.07
CA PHE A 350 83.16 -16.00 23.32
C PHE A 350 83.94 -15.39 22.13
N ARG A 351 83.73 -15.90 20.92
CA ARG A 351 84.40 -15.41 19.73
C ARG A 351 83.35 -15.27 18.66
N ASN A 352 82.88 -14.05 18.49
CA ASN A 352 83.58 -13.13 17.62
C ASN A 352 82.57 -12.28 16.85
N LYS A 353 82.81 -10.98 16.96
CA LYS A 353 82.90 -10.06 15.82
C LYS A 353 81.56 -9.45 15.43
N GLN A 354 81.23 -8.31 16.04
CA GLN A 354 81.58 -7.00 15.46
C GLN A 354 81.24 -6.90 13.97
N LYS A 355 80.33 -5.98 13.67
CA LYS A 355 80.50 -4.87 12.71
C LYS A 355 79.11 -4.29 12.41
N LEU A 356 78.88 -3.01 12.18
CA LEU A 356 79.65 -1.77 12.29
C LEU A 356 78.72 -0.69 11.68
N ASN A 357 78.47 0.40 12.42
CA ASN A 357 78.11 1.75 11.94
C ASN A 357 76.78 1.93 11.16
N LYS A 358 76.06 3.06 11.27
CA LYS A 358 76.61 4.41 11.17
C LYS A 358 75.51 5.45 11.43
N GLU A 359 75.91 6.52 12.12
CA GLU A 359 75.56 7.93 11.87
C GLU A 359 74.08 8.34 11.77
N LEU A 360 73.66 9.33 12.57
CA LEU A 360 73.81 10.76 12.23
C LEU A 360 73.13 11.66 13.29
N GLU A 361 73.68 11.66 14.51
CA GLU A 361 73.39 12.69 15.53
C GLU A 361 74.21 13.94 15.24
N SER A 362 73.78 14.76 14.27
CA SER A 362 74.36 16.09 14.05
C SER A 362 73.38 17.05 13.39
N ARG A 363 72.58 17.71 14.24
CA ARG A 363 72.21 19.14 14.15
C ARG A 363 71.27 19.49 15.31
N VAL A 364 71.67 20.46 16.12
CA VAL A 364 71.09 21.82 16.14
C VAL A 364 71.73 22.56 17.32
N ASP A 365 72.49 23.58 16.96
CA ASP A 365 72.45 24.92 17.51
C ASP A 365 72.11 25.11 18.98
N LYS A 366 73.12 25.51 19.75
CA LYS A 366 72.98 26.70 20.59
C LYS A 366 74.33 27.24 21.05
N ARG A 367 74.82 28.28 20.37
CA ARG A 367 75.50 29.41 21.02
C ARG A 367 75.41 30.67 20.15
N THR A 368 74.26 31.29 20.31
CA THR A 368 73.97 32.71 20.22
C THR A 368 75.14 33.60 20.65
N ASN A 369 75.36 34.64 19.84
CA ASN A 369 75.87 35.98 20.13
C ASN A 369 77.05 36.14 21.10
N GLU A 370 78.08 36.85 20.65
CA GLU A 370 78.53 38.06 21.35
C GLU A 370 79.56 38.84 20.54
N LEU A 371 79.60 40.14 20.82
CA LEU A 371 80.55 41.18 20.43
C LEU A 371 80.34 41.86 19.07
N ASN A 372 79.60 42.97 19.00
CA ASN A 372 79.89 44.30 19.55
C ASN A 372 80.89 45.14 18.73
N ASP A 373 80.39 46.31 18.34
CA ASP A 373 81.03 47.59 18.62
C ASP A 373 82.36 47.95 17.95
N SER A 374 82.42 48.01 16.62
CA SER A 374 83.41 48.88 15.98
C SER A 374 83.01 49.37 14.59
N ASN A 375 81.99 50.25 14.50
CA ASN A 375 81.98 51.34 13.51
C ASN A 375 80.95 52.44 13.80
N LYS A 376 80.80 52.79 15.09
CA LYS A 376 79.80 53.76 15.54
C LYS A 376 80.21 55.24 15.43
N GLN A 377 81.42 55.64 15.04
CA GLN A 377 81.84 57.02 15.30
C GLN A 377 82.76 57.60 14.23
N LEU A 378 82.21 58.11 13.12
CA LEU A 378 82.98 59.02 12.23
C LEU A 378 82.14 59.88 11.23
N LEU A 379 80.83 60.10 11.44
CA LEU A 379 80.01 60.77 10.41
C LEU A 379 78.90 61.70 10.94
N VAL A 380 79.01 62.19 12.18
CA VAL A 380 77.94 62.99 12.82
C VAL A 380 78.28 64.49 12.94
N GLU A 381 79.51 64.93 12.70
CA GLU A 381 79.92 66.32 13.00
C GLU A 381 80.30 67.17 11.78
N LEU A 382 79.86 66.76 10.59
CA LEU A 382 79.91 67.48 9.32
C LEU A 382 78.69 66.98 8.52
N THR A 383 77.61 67.71 8.27
CA THR A 383 77.53 69.13 8.02
C THR A 383 76.04 69.48 7.95
N GLU A 384 75.41 69.68 9.10
CA GLU A 384 73.99 70.01 9.27
C GLU A 384 73.54 71.26 8.47
N ARG A 385 74.48 72.08 7.98
CA ARG A 385 74.19 73.27 7.17
C ARG A 385 73.89 72.98 5.69
N LYS A 386 74.38 71.88 5.11
CA LYS A 386 73.98 71.43 3.74
C LYS A 386 72.63 70.69 3.75
N MET A 387 72.19 70.20 4.91
CA MET A 387 70.92 69.49 5.03
C MET A 387 69.70 70.41 5.11
N ALA A 388 69.84 71.69 5.46
CA ALA A 388 68.70 72.61 5.55
C ALA A 388 68.26 73.15 4.18
N GLU A 389 69.19 73.55 3.31
CA GLU A 389 68.93 73.96 1.92
C GLU A 389 68.48 72.78 1.05
N LYS A 390 69.12 71.61 1.24
CA LYS A 390 68.70 70.37 0.60
C LYS A 390 67.33 69.90 1.11
N ARG A 391 66.99 70.09 2.40
CA ARG A 391 65.64 69.83 2.93
C ARG A 391 64.59 70.77 2.35
N LEU A 392 64.90 72.03 2.06
CA LEU A 392 63.94 72.96 1.46
C LEU A 392 63.67 72.61 -0.02
N ILE A 393 64.72 72.35 -0.81
CA ILE A 393 64.57 71.90 -2.21
C ILE A 393 63.96 70.49 -2.29
N GLU A 394 64.36 69.55 -1.41
CA GLU A 394 63.73 68.22 -1.31
C GLU A 394 62.28 68.33 -0.82
N SER A 395 61.94 69.28 0.05
CA SER A 395 60.57 69.54 0.50
C SER A 395 59.69 70.11 -0.62
N GLU A 396 60.16 71.14 -1.34
CA GLU A 396 59.43 71.73 -2.47
C GLU A 396 59.26 70.74 -3.63
N ASN A 397 60.32 70.02 -4.01
CA ASN A 397 60.22 68.96 -5.02
C ASN A 397 59.33 67.81 -4.54
N LYS A 398 59.35 67.47 -3.25
CA LYS A 398 58.45 66.46 -2.67
C LYS A 398 57.01 66.91 -2.71
N TYR A 399 56.67 68.14 -2.34
CA TYR A 399 55.29 68.64 -2.43
C TYR A 399 54.80 68.75 -3.87
N ARG A 400 55.65 69.22 -4.79
CA ARG A 400 55.34 69.28 -6.23
C ARG A 400 55.11 67.88 -6.81
N THR A 401 56.03 66.95 -6.56
CA THR A 401 55.89 65.55 -7.00
C THR A 401 54.66 64.88 -6.41
N LEU A 402 54.33 65.17 -5.14
CA LEU A 402 53.10 64.66 -4.52
C LEU A 402 51.87 65.20 -5.23
N LEU A 403 51.75 66.52 -5.44
CA LEU A 403 50.61 67.14 -6.11
C LEU A 403 50.45 66.67 -7.57
N GLU A 404 51.55 66.48 -8.29
CA GLU A 404 51.56 66.00 -9.68
C GLU A 404 51.14 64.53 -9.82
N ASN A 405 51.50 63.68 -8.85
CA ASN A 405 51.12 62.26 -8.86
C ASN A 405 49.77 61.96 -8.20
N LEU A 406 49.08 62.96 -7.63
CA LEU A 406 47.73 62.75 -7.09
C LEU A 406 46.75 62.46 -8.24
N PRO A 407 45.97 61.37 -8.17
CA PRO A 407 45.00 61.03 -9.21
C PRO A 407 43.83 62.03 -9.30
N GLN A 408 43.66 62.89 -8.28
CA GLN A 408 42.68 63.96 -8.28
C GLN A 408 43.10 65.07 -9.25
N LYS A 409 42.12 65.75 -9.83
CA LYS A 409 42.32 66.96 -10.62
C LYS A 409 42.30 68.15 -9.67
N ILE A 410 43.40 68.90 -9.60
CA ILE A 410 43.58 70.00 -8.65
C ILE A 410 43.94 71.27 -9.41
N PHE A 411 43.25 72.37 -9.12
CA PHE A 411 43.58 73.69 -9.62
C PHE A 411 43.54 74.73 -8.51
N PHE A 412 44.24 75.83 -8.71
CA PHE A 412 44.20 77.01 -7.87
C PHE A 412 43.94 78.25 -8.73
N LYS A 413 42.95 79.05 -8.34
CA LYS A 413 42.66 80.35 -8.92
C LYS A 413 42.86 81.44 -7.89
N ASN A 414 43.34 82.61 -8.30
CA ASN A 414 43.42 83.78 -7.43
C ASN A 414 42.02 84.40 -7.17
N SER A 415 41.98 85.48 -6.38
CA SER A 415 40.75 86.22 -6.06
C SER A 415 40.01 86.80 -7.28
N ASP A 416 40.71 86.99 -8.41
CA ASP A 416 40.13 87.46 -9.68
C ASP A 416 39.60 86.30 -10.55
N LEU A 417 39.61 85.07 -10.00
CA LEU A 417 39.22 83.84 -10.66
C LEU A 417 40.06 83.52 -11.90
N ILE A 418 41.35 83.85 -11.84
CA ILE A 418 42.35 83.52 -12.86
C ILE A 418 43.15 82.33 -12.36
N PHE A 419 43.38 81.34 -13.22
CA PHE A 419 44.19 80.17 -12.89
C PHE A 419 45.63 80.60 -12.60
N VAL A 420 46.13 80.20 -11.43
CA VAL A 420 47.50 80.44 -10.97
C VAL A 420 48.34 79.19 -11.13
N SER A 421 47.77 78.03 -10.80
CA SER A 421 48.45 76.74 -10.97
C SER A 421 47.45 75.59 -11.03
N CYS A 422 47.88 74.46 -11.56
CA CYS A 422 47.14 73.21 -11.48
C CYS A 422 48.11 72.03 -11.44
N ASN A 423 47.60 70.86 -11.06
CA ASN A 423 48.36 69.63 -11.24
C ASN A 423 48.21 69.07 -12.66
N GLU A 424 49.07 68.10 -13.00
CA GLU A 424 49.13 67.52 -14.34
C GLU A 424 47.81 66.86 -14.75
N ASN A 425 47.08 66.27 -13.82
CA ASN A 425 45.80 65.62 -14.11
C ASN A 425 44.67 66.61 -14.46
N PHE A 426 44.66 67.81 -13.85
CA PHE A 426 43.73 68.87 -14.28
C PHE A 426 44.14 69.46 -15.63
N ALA A 427 45.44 69.66 -15.87
CA ALA A 427 45.93 70.17 -17.16
C ALA A 427 45.58 69.24 -18.33
N LYS A 428 45.72 67.91 -18.13
CA LYS A 428 45.31 66.88 -19.09
C LYS A 428 43.82 66.92 -19.42
N GLU A 429 42.97 67.22 -18.43
CA GLU A 429 41.52 67.37 -18.64
C GLU A 429 41.18 68.54 -19.57
N LEU A 430 41.95 69.62 -19.47
CA LEU A 430 41.84 70.82 -20.30
C LEU A 430 42.64 70.72 -21.60
N HIS A 431 43.33 69.60 -21.83
CA HIS A 431 44.20 69.37 -22.98
C HIS A 431 45.31 70.41 -23.15
N VAL A 432 45.88 70.91 -22.05
CA VAL A 432 46.98 71.88 -22.03
C VAL A 432 48.14 71.42 -21.14
N HIS A 433 49.32 72.04 -21.30
CA HIS A 433 50.45 71.81 -20.40
C HIS A 433 50.26 72.64 -19.10
N PRO A 434 50.63 72.15 -17.90
CA PRO A 434 50.44 72.90 -16.64
C PRO A 434 51.04 74.32 -16.63
N SER A 435 52.13 74.55 -17.36
CA SER A 435 52.75 75.87 -17.49
C SER A 435 51.98 76.87 -18.38
N GLU A 436 50.99 76.39 -19.15
CA GLU A 436 50.19 77.21 -20.08
C GLU A 436 48.88 77.70 -19.44
N ILE A 437 48.56 77.20 -18.25
CA ILE A 437 47.32 77.54 -17.55
C ILE A 437 47.41 78.85 -16.77
N GLU A 438 48.62 79.25 -16.37
CA GLU A 438 48.84 80.43 -15.54
C GLU A 438 48.41 81.69 -16.30
N GLY A 439 47.56 82.52 -15.67
CA GLY A 439 47.01 83.73 -16.27
C GLY A 439 45.78 83.51 -17.15
N LYS A 440 45.31 82.26 -17.35
CA LYS A 440 44.09 81.93 -18.10
C LYS A 440 42.84 81.99 -17.23
N SER A 441 41.70 82.18 -17.86
CA SER A 441 40.37 82.20 -17.24
C SER A 441 39.56 80.96 -17.64
N ASP A 442 38.42 80.71 -16.98
CA ASP A 442 37.49 79.64 -17.39
C ASP A 442 37.01 79.78 -18.84
N TYR A 443 36.92 81.02 -19.37
CA TYR A 443 36.49 81.27 -20.74
C TYR A 443 37.48 80.78 -21.80
N ASP A 444 38.75 80.59 -21.43
CA ASP A 444 39.77 80.08 -22.34
C ASP A 444 39.60 78.57 -22.59
N PHE A 445 38.87 77.85 -21.73
CA PHE A 445 38.80 76.39 -21.74
C PHE A 445 37.38 75.82 -21.84
N PHE A 446 36.35 76.56 -21.41
CA PHE A 446 34.98 76.09 -21.39
C PHE A 446 34.06 76.98 -22.24
N SER A 447 32.92 76.43 -22.67
CA SER A 447 31.89 77.24 -23.33
C SER A 447 31.42 78.37 -22.40
N LYS A 448 30.95 79.48 -22.98
CA LYS A 448 30.56 80.66 -22.21
C LYS A 448 29.59 80.33 -21.05
N GLU A 449 28.59 79.48 -21.30
CA GLU A 449 27.63 79.06 -20.27
C GLU A 449 28.29 78.27 -19.12
N ILE A 450 29.22 77.37 -19.42
CA ILE A 450 29.93 76.57 -18.42
C ILE A 450 30.94 77.44 -17.66
N ALA A 451 31.66 78.32 -18.35
CA ALA A 451 32.59 79.25 -17.76
C ALA A 451 31.88 80.26 -16.84
N ASP A 452 30.76 80.83 -17.26
CA ASP A 452 29.92 81.71 -16.44
C ASP A 452 29.45 81.00 -15.17
N LYS A 453 29.02 79.74 -15.30
CA LYS A 453 28.61 78.91 -14.17
C LYS A 453 29.76 78.66 -13.20
N TYR A 454 30.92 78.22 -13.68
CA TYR A 454 32.07 77.94 -12.80
C TYR A 454 32.59 79.20 -12.12
N ARG A 455 32.65 80.33 -12.83
CA ARG A 455 33.05 81.61 -12.23
C ARG A 455 32.05 82.08 -11.19
N LYS A 456 30.75 81.90 -11.43
CA LYS A 456 29.72 82.18 -10.43
C LYS A 456 29.87 81.27 -9.20
N ASP A 457 29.97 79.96 -9.41
CA ASP A 457 30.14 78.98 -8.33
C ASP A 457 31.43 79.21 -7.53
N ASP A 458 32.49 79.72 -8.15
CA ASP A 458 33.75 80.09 -7.47
C ASP A 458 33.65 81.45 -6.77
N ALA A 459 32.95 82.43 -7.34
CA ALA A 459 32.70 83.74 -6.72
C ALA A 459 31.80 83.62 -5.48
N ASP A 460 30.70 82.87 -5.58
CA ASP A 460 29.78 82.59 -4.48
C ASP A 460 30.52 81.87 -3.35
N PHE A 461 31.37 80.90 -3.69
CA PHE A 461 32.23 80.19 -2.74
C PHE A 461 33.24 81.12 -2.03
N LEU A 462 33.91 82.02 -2.78
CA LEU A 462 34.85 82.98 -2.20
C LEU A 462 34.16 83.98 -1.27
N ALA A 463 32.91 84.33 -1.54
CA ALA A 463 32.09 85.18 -0.65
C ALA A 463 31.70 84.45 0.65
N GLU A 464 31.43 83.14 0.59
CA GLU A 464 31.10 82.34 1.77
C GLU A 464 32.32 81.98 2.63
N GLY A 465 33.47 81.73 2.02
CA GLY A 465 34.76 81.48 2.69
C GLY A 465 34.85 80.17 3.50
N LYS A 466 33.99 79.18 3.22
CA LYS A 466 33.94 77.88 3.90
C LYS A 466 34.24 76.73 2.95
N LEU A 467 34.69 75.58 3.48
CA LEU A 467 34.87 74.35 2.70
C LEU A 467 33.55 73.93 2.03
N PHE A 468 33.60 73.64 0.72
CA PHE A 468 32.47 73.10 -0.04
C PHE A 468 32.83 71.69 -0.50
N GLU A 469 31.97 70.72 -0.23
CA GLU A 469 32.12 69.34 -0.66
C GLU A 469 30.78 68.80 -1.18
N SER A 470 30.78 68.24 -2.40
CA SER A 470 29.57 67.65 -2.99
C SER A 470 29.91 66.51 -3.94
N GLU A 471 29.07 65.47 -3.95
CA GLU A 471 29.02 64.47 -5.02
C GLU A 471 27.97 64.87 -6.05
N MET A 472 28.29 64.85 -7.33
CA MET A 472 27.34 65.17 -8.39
C MET A 472 27.54 64.32 -9.63
N GLN A 473 26.45 64.10 -10.37
CA GLN A 473 26.52 63.46 -11.69
C GLN A 473 26.85 64.50 -12.75
N ILE A 474 27.98 64.31 -13.41
CA ILE A 474 28.40 65.12 -14.55
C ILE A 474 28.14 64.31 -15.80
N HIS A 475 27.39 64.90 -16.73
CA HIS A 475 27.10 64.32 -18.02
C HIS A 475 28.06 64.94 -19.05
N ARG A 476 28.94 64.11 -19.63
CA ARG A 476 29.94 64.54 -20.61
C ARG A 476 29.98 63.54 -21.76
N ASP A 477 29.95 64.04 -23.00
CA ASP A 477 30.07 63.24 -24.23
C ASP A 477 29.10 62.03 -24.30
N GLY A 478 27.87 62.21 -23.80
CA GLY A 478 26.84 61.16 -23.77
C GLY A 478 27.01 60.10 -22.67
N LYS A 479 28.02 60.22 -21.80
CA LYS A 479 28.25 59.36 -20.63
C LYS A 479 28.06 60.12 -19.32
N THR A 480 27.59 59.41 -18.31
CA THR A 480 27.35 59.97 -16.96
C THR A 480 28.45 59.49 -16.03
N PHE A 481 29.10 60.42 -15.35
CA PHE A 481 30.14 60.14 -14.36
C PHE A 481 29.70 60.70 -13.01
N TRP A 482 29.98 59.97 -11.94
CA TRP A 482 29.89 60.53 -10.59
C TRP A 482 31.22 61.20 -10.25
N THR A 483 31.16 62.49 -9.92
CA THR A 483 32.34 63.28 -9.54
C THR A 483 32.15 63.82 -8.13
N GLN A 484 33.18 63.67 -7.30
CA GLN A 484 33.26 64.33 -6.00
C GLN A 484 34.07 65.62 -6.18
N ILE A 485 33.54 66.74 -5.72
CA ILE A 485 34.15 68.07 -5.84
C ILE A 485 34.35 68.64 -4.44
N ILE A 486 35.57 69.09 -4.16
CA ILE A 486 35.96 69.80 -2.95
C ILE A 486 36.52 71.16 -3.37
N LYS A 487 36.02 72.26 -2.79
CA LYS A 487 36.61 73.59 -2.93
C LYS A 487 37.09 74.09 -1.57
N VAL A 488 38.34 74.55 -1.51
CA VAL A 488 39.00 75.05 -0.30
C VAL A 488 39.41 76.50 -0.51
N PRO A 489 39.09 77.44 0.41
CA PRO A 489 39.59 78.80 0.31
C PRO A 489 41.07 78.83 0.70
N VAL A 490 41.92 79.32 -0.19
CA VAL A 490 43.36 79.49 0.09
C VAL A 490 43.55 80.83 0.77
N LYS A 491 44.24 80.84 1.91
CA LYS A 491 44.47 82.04 2.73
C LYS A 491 45.94 82.41 2.76
N ASP A 492 46.24 83.70 2.85
CA ASP A 492 47.60 84.18 3.10
C ASP A 492 48.00 84.05 4.59
N GLU A 493 49.23 84.45 4.91
CA GLU A 493 49.79 84.43 6.27
C GLU A 493 49.02 85.30 7.28
N ASN A 494 48.25 86.28 6.78
CA ASN A 494 47.40 87.16 7.59
C ASN A 494 45.95 86.65 7.70
N GLY A 495 45.63 85.52 7.06
CA GLY A 495 44.33 84.86 7.09
C GLY A 495 43.32 85.36 6.05
N TYR A 496 43.70 86.25 5.14
CA TYR A 496 42.84 86.73 4.06
C TYR A 496 42.74 85.71 2.94
N VAL A 497 41.53 85.51 2.39
CA VAL A 497 41.30 84.58 1.27
C VAL A 497 41.93 85.17 0.01
N VAL A 498 42.94 84.51 -0.52
CA VAL A 498 43.70 84.92 -1.73
C VAL A 498 43.27 84.15 -2.98
N GLY A 499 42.36 83.19 -2.85
CA GLY A 499 41.86 82.42 -3.98
C GLY A 499 41.13 81.14 -3.58
N VAL A 500 40.77 80.34 -4.59
CA VAL A 500 40.07 79.07 -4.44
C VAL A 500 40.92 77.93 -5.00
N GLN A 501 41.07 76.87 -4.21
CA GLN A 501 41.62 75.60 -4.66
C GLN A 501 40.47 74.62 -4.90
N GLY A 502 40.33 74.17 -6.15
CA GLY A 502 39.36 73.14 -6.53
C GLY A 502 40.04 71.78 -6.66
N ILE A 503 39.46 70.76 -6.05
CA ILE A 503 39.88 69.36 -6.12
C ILE A 503 38.68 68.54 -6.58
N PHE A 504 38.83 67.73 -7.62
CA PHE A 504 37.77 66.83 -8.02
C PHE A 504 38.28 65.52 -8.63
N TRP A 505 37.53 64.45 -8.47
CA TRP A 505 37.87 63.14 -9.02
C TRP A 505 36.64 62.28 -9.28
N ASP A 506 36.82 61.28 -10.13
CA ASP A 506 35.78 60.33 -10.53
C ASP A 506 35.56 59.26 -9.44
N ILE A 507 34.32 59.11 -8.99
CA ILE A 507 33.86 58.11 -8.01
C ILE A 507 32.85 57.11 -8.60
N THR A 508 32.71 57.04 -9.94
CA THR A 508 31.72 56.23 -10.64
C THR A 508 31.81 54.75 -10.26
N LYS A 509 33.02 54.17 -10.32
CA LYS A 509 33.25 52.77 -9.95
C LYS A 509 32.88 52.46 -8.48
N ARG A 510 33.10 53.43 -7.57
CA ARG A 510 32.70 53.30 -6.16
C ARG A 510 31.17 53.22 -6.05
N LYS A 511 30.45 54.09 -6.76
CA LYS A 511 28.98 54.13 -6.74
C LYS A 511 28.34 52.92 -7.40
N GLU A 512 28.92 52.39 -8.49
CA GLU A 512 28.46 51.16 -9.13
C GLU A 512 28.52 49.97 -8.16
N ILE A 513 29.66 49.79 -7.47
CA ILE A 513 29.83 48.74 -6.45
C ILE A 513 28.84 48.93 -5.29
N GLU A 514 28.62 50.16 -4.83
CA GLU A 514 27.68 50.45 -3.73
C GLU A 514 26.24 50.06 -4.10
N ILE A 515 25.81 50.35 -5.34
CA ILE A 515 24.49 49.99 -5.87
C ILE A 515 24.37 48.47 -6.03
N GLU A 516 25.40 47.81 -6.57
CA GLU A 516 25.43 46.36 -6.74
C GLU A 516 25.40 45.62 -5.40
N LEU A 517 26.18 46.07 -4.42
CA LEU A 517 26.22 45.51 -3.07
C LEU A 517 24.85 45.64 -2.39
N LYS A 518 24.16 46.77 -2.56
CA LYS A 518 22.80 46.99 -2.03
C LYS A 518 21.79 46.02 -2.66
N LYS A 519 21.89 45.76 -3.97
CA LYS A 519 21.04 44.77 -4.65
C LYS A 519 21.29 43.36 -4.14
N HIS A 520 22.56 42.95 -4.01
CA HIS A 520 22.91 41.63 -3.48
C HIS A 520 22.40 41.43 -2.04
N ARG A 521 22.52 42.45 -1.19
CA ARG A 521 22.05 42.37 0.19
C ARG A 521 20.54 42.12 0.26
N LEU A 522 19.73 42.87 -0.50
CA LEU A 522 18.28 42.69 -0.51
C LEU A 522 17.89 41.30 -1.02
N HIS A 523 18.54 40.80 -2.06
CA HIS A 523 18.30 39.45 -2.58
C HIS A 523 18.67 38.35 -1.57
N LEU A 524 19.79 38.52 -0.83
CA LEU A 524 20.18 37.58 0.22
C LEU A 524 19.17 37.58 1.39
N GLU A 525 18.70 38.75 1.81
CA GLU A 525 17.68 38.87 2.87
C GLU A 525 16.36 38.17 2.47
N GLU A 526 15.95 38.30 1.21
CA GLU A 526 14.79 37.60 0.66
C GLU A 526 14.98 36.07 0.62
N MET A 527 16.13 35.59 0.15
CA MET A 527 16.45 34.17 0.08
C MET A 527 16.51 33.52 1.47
N VAL A 528 17.10 34.20 2.46
CA VAL A 528 17.14 33.70 3.85
C VAL A 528 15.73 33.58 4.41
N LYS A 529 14.85 34.55 4.14
CA LYS A 529 13.45 34.52 4.59
C LYS A 529 12.69 33.34 3.98
N GLU A 530 12.82 33.13 2.67
CA GLU A 530 12.20 32.01 1.95
C GLU A 530 12.71 30.67 2.51
N ARG A 531 14.03 30.49 2.63
CA ARG A 531 14.64 29.26 3.16
C ARG A 531 14.25 28.97 4.61
N THR A 532 14.10 30.01 5.43
CA THR A 532 13.66 29.84 6.82
C THR A 532 12.21 29.35 6.88
N SER A 533 11.34 29.87 6.00
CA SER A 533 9.95 29.42 5.88
C SER A 533 9.86 27.97 5.39
N ASP A 534 10.64 27.61 4.36
CA ASP A 534 10.69 26.23 3.86
C ASP A 534 11.17 25.24 4.91
N LEU A 535 12.21 25.61 5.66
CA LEU A 535 12.73 24.78 6.75
C LEU A 535 11.69 24.58 7.86
N LEU A 536 10.93 25.62 8.21
CA LEU A 536 9.85 25.52 9.18
C LEU A 536 8.74 24.57 8.70
N ASN A 537 8.31 24.71 7.44
CA ASN A 537 7.32 23.83 6.83
C ASN A 537 7.79 22.37 6.75
N ALA A 538 9.05 22.15 6.37
CA ALA A 538 9.65 20.82 6.33
C ALA A 538 9.71 20.18 7.73
N ASN A 539 10.15 20.95 8.75
CA ASN A 539 10.18 20.48 10.13
C ASN A 539 8.78 20.14 10.67
N GLN A 540 7.77 20.96 10.36
CA GLN A 540 6.38 20.69 10.76
C GLN A 540 5.85 19.40 10.10
N ARG A 541 6.13 19.19 8.81
CA ARG A 541 5.75 17.96 8.10
C ARG A 541 6.42 16.73 8.69
N LEU A 542 7.73 16.79 8.98
CA LEU A 542 8.46 15.69 9.60
C LEU A 542 7.91 15.37 11.00
N LYS A 543 7.57 16.39 11.80
CA LYS A 543 6.95 16.19 13.12
C LYS A 543 5.57 15.52 13.00
N ALA A 544 4.73 15.96 12.06
CA ALA A 544 3.42 15.35 11.83
C ALA A 544 3.52 13.88 11.40
N ILE A 545 4.47 13.54 10.51
CA ILE A 545 4.71 12.14 10.10
C ILE A 545 5.16 11.31 11.31
N PHE A 546 6.10 11.84 12.09
CA PHE A 546 6.61 11.19 13.28
C PHE A 546 5.51 10.87 14.31
N ASP A 547 4.57 11.79 14.52
CA ASP A 547 3.44 11.63 15.45
C ASP A 547 2.24 10.83 14.89
N ALA A 548 2.06 10.78 13.56
CA ALA A 548 0.95 10.05 12.95
C ALA A 548 1.16 8.52 12.88
N THR A 549 2.32 8.02 13.30
CA THR A 549 2.62 6.58 13.26
C THR A 549 1.96 5.82 14.41
N ASN A 550 1.48 4.60 14.14
CA ASN A 550 0.91 3.72 15.17
C ASN A 550 1.96 2.95 15.99
N VAL A 551 3.24 3.24 15.78
CA VAL A 551 4.37 2.67 16.50
C VAL A 551 5.05 3.75 17.33
N GLY A 552 5.62 3.39 18.47
CA GLY A 552 6.44 4.29 19.26
C GLY A 552 7.81 4.47 18.60
N ILE A 553 8.18 5.67 18.21
CA ILE A 553 9.50 5.97 17.66
C ILE A 553 10.28 6.78 18.68
N VAL A 554 11.54 6.38 18.93
CA VAL A 554 12.43 7.04 19.88
C VAL A 554 13.82 7.24 19.31
N VAL A 555 14.37 8.42 19.52
CA VAL A 555 15.77 8.77 19.26
C VAL A 555 16.51 8.72 20.59
N LEU A 556 17.57 7.92 20.62
CA LEU A 556 18.37 7.64 21.81
C LEU A 556 19.82 8.03 21.60
N LYS A 557 20.44 8.59 22.63
CA LYS A 557 21.90 8.70 22.74
C LYS A 557 22.32 8.23 24.11
N ASP A 558 23.31 7.34 24.17
CA ASP A 558 23.81 6.75 25.42
C ASP A 558 22.69 6.19 26.33
N ARG A 559 21.66 5.58 25.71
CA ARG A 559 20.46 5.04 26.36
C ARG A 559 19.58 6.08 27.08
N ILE A 560 19.70 7.35 26.72
CA ILE A 560 18.86 8.45 27.16
C ILE A 560 17.95 8.88 26.00
N VAL A 561 16.67 9.13 26.32
CA VAL A 561 15.69 9.62 25.34
C VAL A 561 16.00 11.07 24.96
N LEU A 562 16.30 11.30 23.69
CA LEU A 562 16.48 12.64 23.13
C LEU A 562 15.21 13.16 22.46
N GLN A 563 14.43 12.27 21.84
CA GLN A 563 13.18 12.62 21.19
C GLN A 563 12.31 11.38 21.08
N CYS A 564 11.00 11.52 21.22
CA CYS A 564 10.04 10.46 20.98
C CYS A 564 8.76 11.01 20.38
N ASN A 565 8.01 10.18 19.68
CA ASN A 565 6.70 10.55 19.17
C ASN A 565 5.62 10.36 20.24
N SER A 566 4.47 11.00 20.04
CA SER A 566 3.32 10.89 20.94
C SER A 566 2.88 9.44 21.19
N LYS A 567 3.01 8.58 20.18
CA LYS A 567 2.61 7.17 20.29
C LYS A 567 3.46 6.39 21.29
N LEU A 568 4.76 6.66 21.36
CA LEU A 568 5.62 6.03 22.38
C LEU A 568 5.19 6.41 23.78
N GLU A 569 4.86 7.69 23.99
CA GLU A 569 4.41 8.19 25.29
C GLU A 569 3.08 7.53 25.70
N GLU A 570 2.16 7.36 24.76
CA GLU A 570 0.90 6.62 24.97
C GLU A 570 1.15 5.15 25.35
N ILE A 571 1.98 4.42 24.59
CA ILE A 571 2.29 2.99 24.83
C ILE A 571 2.80 2.77 26.26
N PHE A 572 3.70 3.64 26.72
CA PHE A 572 4.30 3.53 28.05
C PHE A 572 3.55 4.28 29.15
N GLY A 573 2.51 5.05 28.82
CA GLY A 573 1.69 5.82 29.76
C GLY A 573 2.40 7.03 30.37
N TYR A 574 3.24 7.73 29.62
CA TYR A 574 3.86 8.99 30.01
C TYR A 574 3.07 10.19 29.49
N ALA A 575 3.14 11.33 30.19
CA ALA A 575 2.57 12.58 29.68
C ALA A 575 3.42 13.15 28.52
N PRO A 576 2.86 14.03 27.68
CA PRO A 576 3.59 14.67 26.59
C PRO A 576 4.89 15.34 27.05
N ASP A 577 5.97 15.09 26.32
CA ASP A 577 7.34 15.55 26.58
C ASP A 577 7.97 15.04 27.91
N GLU A 578 7.26 14.21 28.68
CA GLU A 578 7.75 13.71 29.96
C GLU A 578 8.89 12.71 29.77
N MET A 579 8.94 12.01 28.63
CA MET A 579 9.99 11.03 28.36
C MET A 579 11.35 11.63 28.05
N PHE A 580 11.40 12.91 27.65
CA PHE A 580 12.65 13.58 27.29
C PHE A 580 13.67 13.54 28.45
N GLY A 581 14.89 13.14 28.15
CA GLY A 581 15.99 13.04 29.11
C GLY A 581 15.92 11.84 30.06
N LYS A 582 14.87 11.01 30.02
CA LYS A 582 14.80 9.81 30.87
C LYS A 582 15.69 8.68 30.33
N PRO A 583 16.35 7.90 31.19
CA PRO A 583 17.10 6.72 30.77
C PRO A 583 16.15 5.57 30.43
N THR A 584 16.50 4.78 29.41
CA THR A 584 15.71 3.60 29.00
C THR A 584 15.56 2.53 30.11
N ARG A 585 16.33 2.60 31.21
CA ARG A 585 16.23 1.68 32.35
C ARG A 585 14.82 1.58 32.93
N VAL A 586 14.05 2.67 32.86
CA VAL A 586 12.67 2.74 33.38
C VAL A 586 11.70 1.79 32.64
N TRP A 587 12.05 1.36 31.42
CA TRP A 587 11.23 0.47 30.59
C TRP A 587 11.39 -1.01 30.95
N TYR A 588 12.33 -1.36 31.83
CA TYR A 588 12.66 -2.75 32.15
C TYR A 588 12.29 -3.11 33.60
N ASN A 589 11.95 -4.38 33.84
CA ASN A 589 11.57 -4.88 35.17
C ASN A 589 12.81 -5.14 36.03
N ASP A 590 13.81 -5.83 35.48
CA ASP A 590 15.01 -6.24 36.18
C ASP A 590 16.30 -5.90 35.40
N GLU A 591 17.45 -6.19 36.00
CA GLU A 591 18.77 -5.92 35.39
C GLU A 591 19.09 -6.87 34.24
N ALA A 592 18.56 -8.09 34.23
CA ALA A 592 18.80 -9.04 33.14
C ALA A 592 18.10 -8.55 31.85
N ASP A 593 16.85 -8.11 31.97
CA ASP A 593 16.08 -7.50 30.90
C ASP A 593 16.75 -6.21 30.38
N TYR A 594 17.26 -5.38 31.29
CA TYR A 594 17.99 -4.16 30.93
C TYR A 594 19.31 -4.44 30.20
N ALA A 595 20.02 -5.50 30.59
CA ALA A 595 21.26 -5.94 29.97
C ALA A 595 21.04 -6.45 28.54
N ILE A 596 19.96 -7.20 28.28
CA ILE A 596 19.56 -7.62 26.92
C ILE A 596 19.41 -6.40 26.01
N GLY A 597 18.74 -5.35 26.50
CA GLY A 597 18.62 -4.09 25.77
C GLY A 597 19.97 -3.38 25.54
N GLY A 598 20.93 -3.54 26.46
CA GLY A 598 22.28 -3.02 26.33
C GLY A 598 23.07 -3.70 25.21
N SER A 599 23.11 -5.04 25.21
CA SER A 599 23.80 -5.82 24.17
C SER A 599 23.18 -5.60 22.79
N ALA A 600 21.86 -5.45 22.71
CA ALA A 600 21.19 -5.08 21.46
C ALA A 600 21.63 -3.70 20.94
N ASN A 601 21.74 -2.71 21.83
CA ASN A 601 22.20 -1.36 21.47
C ASN A 601 23.67 -1.33 21.03
N GLU A 602 24.52 -2.20 21.57
CA GLU A 602 25.91 -2.37 21.11
C GLU A 602 25.97 -2.90 19.68
N ARG A 603 25.14 -3.90 19.33
CA ARG A 603 25.04 -4.40 17.95
C ARG A 603 24.58 -3.32 16.97
N VAL A 604 23.63 -2.49 17.40
CA VAL A 604 23.18 -1.32 16.61
C VAL A 604 24.32 -0.31 16.39
N ARG A 605 25.18 -0.08 17.40
CA ARG A 605 26.37 0.77 17.23
C ARG A 605 27.40 0.18 16.27
N LEU A 606 27.44 -1.14 16.09
CA LEU A 606 28.29 -1.81 15.10
C LEU A 606 27.73 -1.73 13.67
N GLY A 607 26.62 -1.01 13.45
CA GLY A 607 26.01 -0.81 12.14
C GLY A 607 24.94 -1.84 11.78
N GLU A 608 24.62 -2.78 12.67
CA GLU A 608 23.56 -3.77 12.42
C GLU A 608 22.17 -3.20 12.71
N THR A 609 21.17 -3.57 11.91
CA THR A 609 19.77 -3.43 12.33
C THR A 609 19.42 -4.62 13.22
N HIS A 610 18.96 -4.35 14.43
CA HIS A 610 18.62 -5.41 15.39
C HIS A 610 17.14 -5.35 15.77
N GLN A 611 16.46 -6.48 15.62
CA GLN A 611 15.07 -6.66 16.00
C GLN A 611 14.95 -7.73 17.09
N ARG A 612 14.14 -7.46 18.11
CA ARG A 612 13.82 -8.39 19.19
C ARG A 612 12.41 -8.18 19.71
N GLU A 613 11.85 -9.20 20.33
CA GLU A 613 10.65 -9.07 21.17
C GLU A 613 11.05 -9.26 22.63
N GLN A 614 10.57 -8.39 23.51
CA GLN A 614 10.88 -8.45 24.93
C GLN A 614 9.73 -7.86 25.74
N LYS A 615 9.60 -8.33 26.99
CA LYS A 615 8.64 -7.74 27.93
C LYS A 615 9.17 -6.41 28.45
N LEU A 616 8.38 -5.35 28.30
CA LEU A 616 8.66 -4.03 28.83
C LEU A 616 7.64 -3.64 29.89
N LYS A 617 7.94 -2.57 30.62
CA LYS A 617 7.14 -2.05 31.72
C LYS A 617 6.71 -0.61 31.42
N LYS A 618 5.41 -0.35 31.56
CA LYS A 618 4.80 0.99 31.50
C LYS A 618 5.07 1.77 32.78
N LYS A 619 4.79 3.08 32.79
CA LYS A 619 4.94 3.96 33.96
C LYS A 619 4.12 3.50 35.17
N ASN A 620 2.93 2.95 34.94
CA ASN A 620 2.03 2.42 35.98
C ASN A 620 2.47 1.06 36.55
N GLY A 621 3.55 0.45 36.02
CA GLY A 621 4.05 -0.86 36.43
C GLY A 621 3.47 -2.04 35.65
N GLU A 622 2.49 -1.82 34.78
CA GLU A 622 1.93 -2.84 33.89
C GLU A 622 3.00 -3.30 32.87
N THR A 623 3.07 -4.60 32.63
CA THR A 623 4.01 -5.17 31.68
C THR A 623 3.34 -5.55 30.37
N PHE A 624 3.97 -5.26 29.24
CA PHE A 624 3.47 -5.59 27.91
C PHE A 624 4.59 -6.20 27.06
N PHE A 625 4.24 -6.98 26.03
CA PHE A 625 5.23 -7.47 25.07
C PHE A 625 5.48 -6.41 24.01
N ALA A 626 6.73 -6.02 23.86
CA ALA A 626 7.15 -5.04 22.88
C ALA A 626 8.04 -5.69 21.82
N ARG A 627 7.79 -5.36 20.56
CA ARG A 627 8.72 -5.58 19.46
C ARG A 627 9.58 -4.34 19.30
N LEU A 628 10.89 -4.48 19.46
CA LEU A 628 11.87 -3.41 19.38
C LEU A 628 12.76 -3.61 18.16
N THR A 629 12.81 -2.60 17.29
CA THR A 629 13.70 -2.55 16.13
C THR A 629 14.59 -1.33 16.25
N GLY A 630 15.91 -1.50 16.32
CA GLY A 630 16.87 -0.40 16.45
C GLY A 630 17.85 -0.32 15.29
N SER A 631 18.18 0.91 14.88
CA SER A 631 19.23 1.22 13.90
C SER A 631 19.99 2.50 14.28
N ALA A 632 21.27 2.60 13.91
CA ALA A 632 22.03 3.84 14.10
C ALA A 632 21.43 4.97 13.24
N ILE A 633 21.47 6.22 13.73
CA ILE A 633 21.02 7.39 12.95
C ILE A 633 21.95 7.63 11.76
N ASP A 634 23.24 7.44 11.99
CA ASP A 634 24.29 7.47 10.97
C ASP A 634 25.13 6.20 11.11
N PRO A 635 25.06 5.26 10.15
CA PRO A 635 25.85 4.03 10.19
C PRO A 635 27.36 4.28 10.22
N ASN A 636 27.82 5.43 9.71
CA ASN A 636 29.25 5.78 9.68
C ASN A 636 29.70 6.53 10.94
N ASP A 637 28.76 7.07 11.72
CA ASP A 637 29.03 7.76 12.97
C ASP A 637 28.00 7.37 14.06
N PRO A 638 28.22 6.22 14.73
CA PRO A 638 27.36 5.74 15.81
C PRO A 638 27.26 6.69 17.02
N SER A 639 28.13 7.71 17.11
CA SER A 639 28.09 8.69 18.20
C SER A 639 26.94 9.68 18.10
N LYS A 640 26.33 9.81 16.91
CA LYS A 640 25.15 10.64 16.65
C LYS A 640 23.88 10.11 17.31
N GLY A 641 23.89 8.85 17.75
CA GLY A 641 22.76 8.20 18.41
C GLY A 641 22.10 7.14 17.52
N MET A 642 20.99 6.59 18.01
CA MET A 642 20.22 5.55 17.33
C MET A 642 18.73 5.90 17.33
N VAL A 643 18.02 5.39 16.34
CA VAL A 643 16.56 5.40 16.32
C VAL A 643 16.07 3.99 16.64
N ALA A 644 15.04 3.90 17.48
CA ALA A 644 14.36 2.65 17.76
C ALA A 644 12.86 2.81 17.55
N VAL A 645 12.25 1.77 17.00
CA VAL A 645 10.82 1.61 16.83
C VAL A 645 10.35 0.55 17.82
N ILE A 646 9.28 0.86 18.55
CA ILE A 646 8.71 0.06 19.63
C ILE A 646 7.22 -0.12 19.35
N GLU A 647 6.80 -1.37 19.21
CA GLU A 647 5.42 -1.76 18.94
C GLU A 647 4.90 -2.65 20.08
N ASP A 648 3.70 -2.37 20.60
CA ASP A 648 3.03 -3.25 21.57
C ASP A 648 2.34 -4.40 20.83
N VAL A 649 2.84 -5.62 21.02
CA VAL A 649 2.37 -6.84 20.34
C VAL A 649 1.59 -7.77 21.26
N THR A 650 1.16 -7.28 22.43
CA THR A 650 0.47 -8.09 23.44
C THR A 650 -0.82 -8.70 22.88
N ILE A 651 -1.66 -7.87 22.25
CA ILE A 651 -2.94 -8.31 21.64
C ILE A 651 -2.71 -9.29 20.49
N GLU A 652 -1.69 -9.05 19.66
CA GLU A 652 -1.32 -9.93 18.55
C GLU A 652 -0.95 -11.33 19.08
N ARG A 653 -0.07 -11.39 20.09
CA ARG A 653 0.36 -12.64 20.72
C ARG A 653 -0.77 -13.40 21.41
N GLU A 654 -1.69 -12.70 22.09
CA GLU A 654 -2.85 -13.34 22.72
C GLU A 654 -3.77 -13.98 21.68
N LYS A 655 -4.02 -13.28 20.57
CA LYS A 655 -4.80 -13.82 19.45
C LYS A 655 -4.11 -15.03 18.84
N GLU A 656 -2.83 -14.94 18.52
CA GLU A 656 -2.07 -16.04 17.93
C GLU A 656 -2.03 -17.27 18.84
N ALA A 657 -1.78 -17.07 20.15
CA ALA A 657 -1.80 -18.15 21.12
C ALA A 657 -3.19 -18.79 21.28
N SER A 658 -4.26 -17.98 21.29
CA SER A 658 -5.63 -18.48 21.37
C SER A 658 -6.01 -19.30 20.14
N LEU A 659 -5.60 -18.85 18.94
CA LEU A 659 -5.86 -19.51 17.68
C LEU A 659 -5.08 -20.84 17.60
N LYS A 660 -3.80 -20.82 17.96
CA LYS A 660 -2.97 -22.03 18.00
C LYS A 660 -3.56 -23.08 18.95
N LYS A 661 -3.99 -22.67 20.14
CA LYS A 661 -4.63 -23.58 21.11
C LYS A 661 -5.95 -24.14 20.59
N ALA A 662 -6.76 -23.33 19.91
CA ALA A 662 -8.01 -23.80 19.29
C ALA A 662 -7.74 -24.82 18.18
N LEU A 663 -6.72 -24.59 17.34
CA LEU A 663 -6.31 -25.52 16.28
C LEU A 663 -5.80 -26.85 16.87
N GLU A 664 -4.90 -26.81 17.84
CA GLU A 664 -4.37 -28.00 18.52
C GLU A 664 -5.50 -28.82 19.17
N THR A 665 -6.48 -28.15 19.78
CA THR A 665 -7.65 -28.82 20.39
C THR A 665 -8.54 -29.48 19.33
N ALA A 666 -8.77 -28.80 18.20
CA ALA A 666 -9.57 -29.33 17.10
C ALA A 666 -8.88 -30.54 16.43
N GLU A 667 -7.58 -30.45 16.16
CA GLU A 667 -6.79 -31.55 15.58
C GLU A 667 -6.74 -32.76 16.51
N SER A 668 -6.51 -32.54 17.81
CA SER A 668 -6.51 -33.62 18.80
C SER A 668 -7.88 -34.31 18.89
N ALA A 669 -8.96 -33.54 18.88
CA ALA A 669 -10.32 -34.09 18.89
C ALA A 669 -10.62 -34.96 17.65
N ASP A 670 -10.16 -34.53 16.47
CA ASP A 670 -10.37 -35.27 15.23
C ASP A 670 -9.57 -36.57 15.16
N GLN A 671 -8.31 -36.54 15.62
CA GLN A 671 -7.47 -37.74 15.75
C GLN A 671 -8.05 -38.74 16.74
N LEU A 672 -8.49 -38.28 17.91
CA LEU A 672 -9.14 -39.12 18.92
C LEU A 672 -10.44 -39.75 18.40
N LYS A 673 -11.26 -38.98 17.68
CA LYS A 673 -12.49 -39.47 17.04
C LYS A 673 -12.18 -40.59 16.03
N SER A 674 -11.17 -40.39 15.19
CA SER A 674 -10.77 -41.36 14.17
C SER A 674 -10.21 -42.65 14.77
N ALA A 675 -9.32 -42.53 15.76
CA ALA A 675 -8.75 -43.67 16.48
C ALA A 675 -9.84 -44.46 17.23
N PHE A 676 -10.75 -43.77 17.91
CA PHE A 676 -11.87 -44.38 18.60
C PHE A 676 -12.74 -45.21 17.65
N LEU A 677 -13.12 -44.65 16.50
CA LEU A 677 -13.95 -45.36 15.51
C LEU A 677 -13.24 -46.60 14.95
N ALA A 678 -11.94 -46.51 14.65
CA ALA A 678 -11.15 -47.64 14.15
C ALA A 678 -11.07 -48.79 15.18
N THR A 679 -10.74 -48.48 16.44
CA THR A 679 -10.66 -49.47 17.51
C THR A 679 -12.03 -50.09 17.79
N MET A 680 -13.08 -49.29 17.94
CA MET A 680 -14.44 -49.79 18.21
C MET A 680 -14.94 -50.72 17.11
N SER A 681 -14.61 -50.45 15.85
CA SER A 681 -14.99 -51.35 14.76
C SER A 681 -14.32 -52.73 14.88
N HIS A 682 -13.04 -52.78 15.23
CA HIS A 682 -12.33 -54.04 15.43
C HIS A 682 -12.89 -54.84 16.61
N GLU A 683 -13.13 -54.15 17.73
CA GLU A 683 -13.71 -54.73 18.94
C GLU A 683 -15.14 -55.23 18.74
N LEU A 684 -15.93 -54.59 17.87
CA LEU A 684 -17.27 -55.05 17.54
C LEU A 684 -17.28 -56.17 16.48
N ARG A 685 -16.36 -56.14 15.51
CA ARG A 685 -16.28 -57.14 14.43
C ARG A 685 -15.99 -58.53 14.95
N THR A 686 -15.07 -58.64 15.91
CA THR A 686 -14.60 -59.92 16.46
C THR A 686 -15.73 -60.76 17.08
N PRO A 687 -16.49 -60.28 18.09
CA PRO A 687 -17.58 -61.06 18.68
C PRO A 687 -18.71 -61.33 17.68
N LEU A 688 -18.95 -60.40 16.75
CA LEU A 688 -20.02 -60.53 15.75
C LEU A 688 -19.72 -61.61 14.72
N ASN A 689 -18.47 -61.72 14.27
CA ASN A 689 -18.00 -62.79 13.41
C ASN A 689 -18.14 -64.16 14.08
N SER A 690 -17.86 -64.25 15.39
CA SER A 690 -18.10 -65.47 16.17
C SER A 690 -19.59 -65.83 16.20
N ILE A 691 -20.47 -64.87 16.49
CA ILE A 691 -21.93 -65.10 16.49
C ILE A 691 -22.41 -65.57 15.11
N ILE A 692 -21.98 -64.91 14.02
CA ILE A 692 -22.34 -65.30 12.64
C ILE A 692 -21.81 -66.69 12.30
N GLY A 693 -20.58 -67.00 12.71
CA GLY A 693 -19.92 -68.29 12.49
C GLY A 693 -20.64 -69.43 13.21
N PHE A 694 -20.86 -69.31 14.51
CA PHE A 694 -21.54 -70.34 15.31
C PHE A 694 -23.00 -70.53 14.89
N THR A 695 -23.73 -69.44 14.62
CA THR A 695 -25.10 -69.55 14.08
C THR A 695 -25.11 -70.20 12.70
N GLY A 696 -24.09 -69.97 11.86
CA GLY A 696 -23.91 -70.64 10.58
C GLY A 696 -23.66 -72.15 10.72
N MET A 697 -22.77 -72.55 11.64
CA MET A 697 -22.50 -73.97 11.92
C MET A 697 -23.74 -74.69 12.45
N LEU A 698 -24.51 -74.05 13.34
CA LEU A 698 -25.77 -74.59 13.83
C LEU A 698 -26.80 -74.75 12.70
N LEU A 699 -26.93 -73.75 11.82
CA LEU A 699 -27.84 -73.83 10.67
C LEU A 699 -27.47 -74.90 9.64
N GLN A 700 -26.20 -75.32 9.60
CA GLN A 700 -25.72 -76.47 8.82
C GLN A 700 -25.96 -77.81 9.53
N GLU A 701 -26.53 -77.80 10.73
CA GLU A 701 -26.83 -78.98 11.55
C GLU A 701 -25.58 -79.82 11.90
N LEU A 702 -24.38 -79.23 11.85
CA LEU A 702 -23.11 -79.91 12.14
C LEU A 702 -23.06 -80.53 13.56
N PRO A 703 -23.52 -79.86 14.63
CA PRO A 703 -23.52 -80.45 15.98
C PRO A 703 -24.74 -81.34 16.25
N GLY A 704 -25.76 -81.32 15.40
CA GLY A 704 -27.01 -82.04 15.58
C GLY A 704 -28.21 -81.39 14.85
N PRO A 705 -29.34 -82.12 14.73
CA PRO A 705 -30.51 -81.66 14.02
C PRO A 705 -31.22 -80.51 14.74
N LEU A 706 -31.75 -79.55 13.97
CA LEU A 706 -32.52 -78.41 14.49
C LEU A 706 -34.00 -78.54 14.14
N ASN A 707 -34.88 -78.13 15.06
CA ASN A 707 -36.29 -77.94 14.74
C ASN A 707 -36.52 -76.63 13.95
N ASP A 708 -37.70 -76.50 13.35
CA ASP A 708 -38.02 -75.37 12.46
C ASP A 708 -37.97 -74.01 13.17
N GLU A 709 -38.39 -73.96 14.43
CA GLU A 709 -38.38 -72.72 15.23
C GLU A 709 -36.95 -72.30 15.59
N GLN A 710 -36.08 -73.25 15.94
CA GLN A 710 -34.64 -73.01 16.16
C GLN A 710 -33.95 -72.53 14.88
N LYS A 711 -34.25 -73.14 13.72
CA LYS A 711 -33.73 -72.69 12.42
C LYS A 711 -34.15 -71.25 12.13
N LYS A 712 -35.42 -70.91 12.39
CA LYS A 712 -35.94 -69.56 12.19
C LYS A 712 -35.25 -68.53 13.09
N GLN A 713 -35.10 -68.83 14.38
CA GLN A 713 -34.42 -67.97 15.35
C GLN A 713 -32.94 -67.76 14.99
N LEU A 714 -32.22 -68.82 14.63
CA LEU A 714 -30.83 -68.74 14.22
C LEU A 714 -30.65 -67.93 12.92
N LYS A 715 -31.56 -68.09 11.94
CA LYS A 715 -31.59 -67.24 10.73
C LYS A 715 -31.79 -65.77 11.09
N MET A 716 -32.67 -65.45 12.05
CA MET A 716 -32.89 -64.07 12.51
C MET A 716 -31.64 -63.49 13.20
N THR A 717 -31.00 -64.26 14.09
CA THR A 717 -29.75 -63.85 14.77
C THR A 717 -28.63 -63.63 13.77
N GLN A 718 -28.44 -64.56 12.83
CA GLN A 718 -27.42 -64.44 11.80
C GLN A 718 -27.67 -63.23 10.88
N LYS A 719 -28.93 -62.99 10.48
CA LYS A 719 -29.31 -61.81 9.68
C LYS A 719 -29.01 -60.51 10.44
N SER A 720 -29.36 -60.45 11.72
CA SER A 720 -29.10 -59.26 12.57
C SER A 720 -27.61 -59.02 12.78
N GLY A 721 -26.82 -60.07 13.01
CA GLY A 721 -25.36 -60.00 13.11
C GLY A 721 -24.71 -59.49 11.82
N ARG A 722 -25.10 -60.03 10.66
CA ARG A 722 -24.60 -59.53 9.36
C ARG A 722 -24.98 -58.07 9.11
N HIS A 723 -26.20 -57.66 9.50
CA HIS A 723 -26.65 -56.28 9.36
C HIS A 723 -25.82 -55.31 10.22
N LEU A 724 -25.56 -55.65 11.49
CA LEU A 724 -24.72 -54.84 12.37
C LEU A 724 -23.27 -54.73 11.86
N LEU A 725 -22.73 -55.81 11.27
CA LEU A 725 -21.40 -55.79 10.68
C LEU A 725 -21.33 -54.82 9.49
N SER A 726 -22.37 -54.82 8.65
CA SER A 726 -22.50 -53.87 7.53
C SER A 726 -22.56 -52.43 8.03
N LEU A 727 -23.35 -52.15 9.06
CA LEU A 727 -23.46 -50.83 9.69
C LEU A 727 -22.11 -50.30 10.19
N ILE A 728 -21.37 -51.14 10.89
CA ILE A 728 -20.04 -50.78 11.41
C ILE A 728 -19.08 -50.47 10.27
N ASN A 729 -19.10 -51.29 9.21
CA ASN A 729 -18.25 -51.07 8.04
C ASN A 729 -18.65 -49.78 7.30
N ASP A 730 -19.95 -49.49 7.16
CA ASP A 730 -20.45 -48.24 6.55
C ASP A 730 -19.97 -47.01 7.32
N VAL A 731 -20.05 -47.03 8.66
CA VAL A 731 -19.57 -45.93 9.51
C VAL A 731 -18.05 -45.76 9.40
N LEU A 732 -17.30 -46.86 9.35
CA LEU A 732 -15.86 -46.80 9.13
C LEU A 732 -15.50 -46.24 7.76
N ASP A 733 -16.15 -46.70 6.70
CA ASP A 733 -15.91 -46.21 5.34
C ASP A 733 -16.22 -44.71 5.26
N LEU A 734 -17.33 -44.26 5.84
CA LEU A 734 -17.65 -42.83 5.92
C LEU A 734 -16.57 -42.04 6.67
N SER A 735 -16.11 -42.54 7.83
CA SER A 735 -15.06 -41.90 8.63
C SER A 735 -13.72 -41.81 7.88
N LYS A 736 -13.30 -42.89 7.22
CA LYS A 736 -12.07 -42.91 6.41
C LYS A 736 -12.14 -41.97 5.21
N ILE A 737 -13.31 -41.84 4.60
CA ILE A 737 -13.54 -40.90 3.50
C ILE A 737 -13.46 -39.45 4.01
N GLU A 738 -14.07 -39.14 5.16
CA GLU A 738 -14.02 -37.79 5.76
C GLU A 738 -12.61 -37.38 6.18
N ALA A 739 -11.83 -38.33 6.70
CA ALA A 739 -10.43 -38.11 7.06
C ALA A 739 -9.46 -38.12 5.86
N GLY A 740 -9.94 -38.35 4.64
CA GLY A 740 -9.09 -38.47 3.44
C GLY A 740 -8.13 -39.68 3.45
N GLN A 741 -8.37 -40.67 4.30
CA GLN A 741 -7.51 -41.84 4.49
C GLN A 741 -7.87 -43.02 3.58
N LEU A 742 -9.01 -42.96 2.88
CA LEU A 742 -9.43 -43.99 1.95
C LEU A 742 -8.55 -43.96 0.69
N LYS A 743 -7.69 -44.97 0.51
CA LYS A 743 -6.90 -45.16 -0.70
C LYS A 743 -7.72 -45.91 -1.75
N LEU A 744 -7.81 -45.36 -2.95
CA LEU A 744 -8.42 -46.00 -4.11
C LEU A 744 -7.40 -46.88 -4.82
N SER A 745 -7.83 -48.07 -5.23
CA SER A 745 -7.10 -48.89 -6.21
C SER A 745 -7.46 -48.43 -7.63
N THR A 746 -6.58 -48.61 -8.60
CA THR A 746 -6.83 -48.16 -9.97
C THR A 746 -6.44 -49.28 -10.91
N ASP A 747 -7.45 -50.03 -11.34
CA ASP A 747 -7.33 -51.22 -12.16
C ASP A 747 -8.06 -51.00 -13.50
N LYS A 748 -7.63 -51.74 -14.53
CA LYS A 748 -8.30 -51.78 -15.83
C LYS A 748 -9.31 -52.92 -15.82
N PHE A 749 -10.59 -52.62 -16.07
CA PHE A 749 -11.63 -53.65 -16.11
C PHE A 749 -12.77 -53.26 -17.06
N GLN A 750 -13.54 -54.27 -17.47
CA GLN A 750 -14.76 -54.07 -18.25
C GLN A 750 -15.96 -53.93 -17.29
N ILE A 751 -16.76 -52.88 -17.49
CA ILE A 751 -17.93 -52.62 -16.65
C ILE A 751 -19.02 -53.68 -16.82
N SER A 752 -19.09 -54.32 -17.99
CA SER A 752 -20.02 -55.42 -18.28
C SER A 752 -19.87 -56.53 -17.26
N ASP A 753 -18.64 -56.95 -17.00
CA ASP A 753 -18.30 -58.06 -16.11
C ASP A 753 -18.73 -57.75 -14.67
N VAL A 754 -18.57 -56.49 -14.25
CA VAL A 754 -19.01 -56.02 -12.93
C VAL A 754 -20.53 -56.06 -12.84
N ILE A 755 -21.25 -55.57 -13.85
CA ILE A 755 -22.72 -55.56 -13.85
C ILE A 755 -23.27 -56.99 -13.87
N GLU A 756 -22.73 -57.86 -14.71
CA GLU A 756 -23.12 -59.27 -14.79
C GLU A 756 -22.97 -59.97 -13.44
N ASN A 757 -21.82 -59.78 -12.77
CA ASN A 757 -21.57 -60.33 -11.45
C ASN A 757 -22.56 -59.78 -10.40
N VAL A 758 -22.86 -58.48 -10.42
CA VAL A 758 -23.85 -57.89 -9.50
C VAL A 758 -25.25 -58.45 -9.75
N ILE A 759 -25.65 -58.65 -11.00
CA ILE A 759 -26.94 -59.26 -11.35
C ILE A 759 -27.00 -60.70 -10.85
N GLU A 760 -25.98 -61.51 -11.13
CA GLU A 760 -25.91 -62.91 -10.72
C GLU A 760 -26.05 -63.07 -9.20
N LEU A 761 -25.34 -62.24 -8.43
CA LEU A 761 -25.44 -62.20 -6.97
C LEU A 761 -26.83 -61.75 -6.47
N SER A 762 -27.56 -60.98 -7.27
CA SER A 762 -28.84 -60.35 -6.89
C SER A 762 -30.08 -61.16 -7.32
N ILE A 763 -29.94 -62.08 -8.28
CA ILE A 763 -31.05 -62.93 -8.80
C ILE A 763 -31.80 -63.69 -7.69
N PRO A 764 -31.14 -64.38 -6.73
CA PRO A 764 -31.85 -65.12 -5.70
C PRO A 764 -32.79 -64.24 -4.86
N PHE A 765 -32.39 -62.99 -4.61
CA PHE A 765 -33.19 -62.02 -3.88
C PHE A 765 -34.39 -61.54 -4.69
N ALA A 766 -34.20 -61.31 -6.00
CA ALA A 766 -35.29 -60.98 -6.92
C ALA A 766 -36.34 -62.09 -7.01
N ILE A 767 -35.89 -63.35 -7.17
CA ILE A 767 -36.77 -64.54 -7.20
C ILE A 767 -37.57 -64.67 -5.90
N SER A 768 -36.92 -64.49 -4.74
CA SER A 768 -37.60 -64.57 -3.44
C SER A 768 -38.73 -63.54 -3.25
N ARG A 769 -38.71 -62.46 -4.04
CA ARG A 769 -39.69 -61.37 -4.03
C ARG A 769 -40.60 -61.36 -5.28
N ASN A 770 -40.51 -62.36 -6.16
CA ASN A 770 -41.22 -62.40 -7.45
C ASN A 770 -41.01 -61.13 -8.31
N LEU A 771 -39.77 -60.63 -8.36
CA LEU A 771 -39.37 -59.49 -9.20
C LEU A 771 -38.58 -59.96 -10.42
N SER A 772 -38.75 -59.30 -11.57
CA SER A 772 -37.91 -59.52 -12.74
C SER A 772 -36.64 -58.65 -12.65
N LEU A 773 -35.47 -59.27 -12.59
CA LEU A 773 -34.17 -58.57 -12.61
C LEU A 773 -33.41 -58.93 -13.88
N PHE A 774 -33.00 -57.93 -14.65
CA PHE A 774 -32.22 -58.13 -15.87
C PHE A 774 -31.30 -56.93 -16.15
N ALA A 775 -30.34 -57.10 -17.04
CA ALA A 775 -29.45 -56.04 -17.50
C ALA A 775 -29.62 -55.78 -19.00
N THR A 776 -29.45 -54.52 -19.42
CA THR A 776 -29.39 -54.10 -20.82
C THR A 776 -28.08 -53.34 -21.03
N ILE A 777 -27.07 -54.03 -21.54
CA ILE A 777 -25.71 -53.49 -21.70
C ILE A 777 -25.50 -53.20 -23.19
N GLU A 778 -25.08 -51.98 -23.52
CA GLU A 778 -24.67 -51.62 -24.88
C GLU A 778 -23.45 -52.43 -25.32
N PRO A 779 -23.40 -52.96 -26.55
CA PRO A 779 -22.21 -53.63 -27.06
C PRO A 779 -21.03 -52.64 -27.14
N ASP A 780 -19.80 -53.15 -26.94
CA ASP A 780 -18.54 -52.41 -27.09
C ASP A 780 -18.32 -51.22 -26.14
N LEU A 781 -18.67 -51.38 -24.85
CA LEU A 781 -18.30 -50.40 -23.82
C LEU A 781 -16.77 -50.29 -23.66
N PRO A 782 -16.24 -49.06 -23.42
CA PRO A 782 -14.81 -48.86 -23.22
C PRO A 782 -14.34 -49.40 -21.86
N VAL A 783 -13.09 -49.88 -21.83
CA VAL A 783 -12.40 -50.31 -20.61
C VAL A 783 -12.26 -49.13 -19.65
N ILE A 784 -12.67 -49.31 -18.40
CA ILE A 784 -12.59 -48.30 -17.35
C ILE A 784 -11.26 -48.45 -16.59
N LEU A 785 -10.65 -47.33 -16.23
CA LEU A 785 -9.46 -47.27 -15.38
C LEU A 785 -9.86 -46.65 -14.03
N SER A 786 -10.20 -47.47 -13.04
CA SER A 786 -10.78 -47.00 -11.76
C SER A 786 -10.72 -48.10 -10.68
N ASP A 787 -11.36 -47.87 -9.53
CA ASP A 787 -11.47 -48.87 -8.46
C ASP A 787 -12.68 -49.79 -8.72
N GLN A 788 -12.43 -50.99 -9.24
CA GLN A 788 -13.47 -51.98 -9.56
C GLN A 788 -14.33 -52.32 -8.34
N PHE A 789 -13.70 -52.52 -7.18
CA PHE A 789 -14.39 -52.94 -5.96
C PHE A 789 -15.33 -51.85 -5.45
N ARG A 790 -14.90 -50.58 -5.47
CA ARG A 790 -15.75 -49.46 -5.04
C ARG A 790 -16.88 -49.19 -6.02
N ILE A 791 -16.66 -49.33 -7.31
CA ILE A 791 -17.74 -49.23 -8.31
C ILE A 791 -18.75 -50.36 -8.12
N GLN A 792 -18.29 -51.59 -7.93
CA GLN A 792 -19.16 -52.73 -7.64
C GLN A 792 -19.98 -52.50 -6.36
N GLN A 793 -19.36 -51.97 -5.29
CA GLN A 793 -20.04 -51.59 -4.05
C GLN A 793 -21.18 -50.58 -4.29
N VAL A 794 -20.95 -49.56 -5.13
CA VAL A 794 -21.98 -48.58 -5.49
C VAL A 794 -23.13 -49.24 -6.25
N ILE A 795 -22.85 -50.06 -7.26
CA ILE A 795 -23.89 -50.72 -8.07
C ILE A 795 -24.71 -51.68 -7.21
N ILE A 796 -24.07 -52.50 -6.36
CA ILE A 796 -24.76 -53.39 -5.40
C ILE A 796 -25.71 -52.59 -4.50
N ASN A 797 -25.25 -51.45 -3.97
CA ASN A 797 -26.08 -50.62 -3.11
C ASN A 797 -27.32 -50.07 -3.86
N LEU A 798 -27.16 -49.63 -5.10
CA LEU A 798 -28.28 -49.16 -5.93
C LEU A 798 -29.26 -50.28 -6.27
N VAL A 799 -28.78 -51.46 -6.68
CA VAL A 799 -29.61 -52.63 -6.99
C VAL A 799 -30.34 -53.14 -5.76
N ASN A 800 -29.67 -53.19 -4.60
CA ASN A 800 -30.31 -53.58 -3.35
C ASN A 800 -31.40 -52.59 -2.92
N ASN A 801 -31.21 -51.28 -3.13
CA ASN A 801 -32.26 -50.30 -2.89
C ASN A 801 -33.45 -50.54 -3.83
N ALA A 802 -33.22 -50.78 -5.13
CA ALA A 802 -34.28 -51.10 -6.08
C ALA A 802 -35.07 -52.37 -5.68
N LEU A 803 -34.38 -53.45 -5.30
CA LEU A 803 -34.99 -54.71 -4.81
C LEU A 803 -35.76 -54.52 -3.50
N LYS A 804 -35.28 -53.62 -2.65
CA LYS A 804 -35.88 -53.33 -1.35
C LYS A 804 -37.22 -52.63 -1.50
N PHE A 805 -37.30 -51.62 -2.37
CA PHE A 805 -38.46 -50.73 -2.50
C PHE A 805 -39.45 -51.14 -3.60
N THR A 806 -39.08 -52.04 -4.51
CA THR A 806 -40.01 -52.59 -5.50
C THR A 806 -40.76 -53.78 -4.92
N GLU A 807 -42.08 -53.67 -4.76
CA GLU A 807 -42.91 -54.80 -4.29
C GLU A 807 -43.32 -55.74 -5.42
N ARG A 808 -43.65 -55.18 -6.59
CA ARG A 808 -44.02 -55.91 -7.81
C ARG A 808 -43.47 -55.18 -9.03
N GLY A 809 -43.05 -55.94 -10.04
CA GLY A 809 -42.56 -55.38 -11.30
C GLY A 809 -41.13 -55.79 -11.59
N SER A 810 -40.33 -54.86 -12.11
CA SER A 810 -39.01 -55.18 -12.67
C SER A 810 -37.94 -54.18 -12.29
N ILE A 811 -36.70 -54.65 -12.29
CA ILE A 811 -35.50 -53.86 -12.11
C ILE A 811 -34.61 -54.11 -13.33
N ASN A 812 -34.22 -53.03 -14.00
CA ASN A 812 -33.34 -53.08 -15.17
C ASN A 812 -32.06 -52.29 -14.89
N VAL A 813 -30.91 -52.96 -15.00
CA VAL A 813 -29.60 -52.31 -14.97
C VAL A 813 -29.14 -52.04 -16.40
N LYS A 814 -29.18 -50.77 -16.82
CA LYS A 814 -28.74 -50.35 -18.16
C LYS A 814 -27.34 -49.77 -18.12
N ALA A 815 -26.49 -50.13 -19.06
CA ALA A 815 -25.17 -49.50 -19.22
C ALA A 815 -24.95 -49.07 -20.67
N PHE A 816 -24.47 -47.84 -20.85
CA PHE A 816 -24.20 -47.24 -22.16
C PHE A 816 -23.04 -46.25 -22.06
N PHE A 817 -22.44 -45.93 -23.20
CA PHE A 817 -21.35 -44.95 -23.26
C PHE A 817 -21.87 -43.56 -23.66
N ASP A 818 -21.61 -42.54 -22.84
CA ASP A 818 -21.96 -41.15 -23.11
C ASP A 818 -20.70 -40.26 -23.07
N LYS A 819 -20.17 -39.99 -24.27
CA LYS A 819 -19.02 -39.12 -24.56
C LYS A 819 -17.71 -39.53 -23.91
N SER A 820 -17.57 -39.29 -22.61
CA SER A 820 -16.37 -39.55 -21.80
C SER A 820 -16.67 -40.35 -20.54
N TYR A 821 -17.93 -40.76 -20.38
CA TYR A 821 -18.41 -41.49 -19.22
C TYR A 821 -19.10 -42.78 -19.64
N VAL A 822 -18.83 -43.85 -18.91
CA VAL A 822 -19.73 -45.00 -18.87
C VAL A 822 -20.85 -44.66 -17.89
N VAL A 823 -22.08 -44.73 -18.34
CA VAL A 823 -23.26 -44.46 -17.53
C VAL A 823 -23.94 -45.77 -17.17
N VAL A 824 -24.16 -46.01 -15.88
CA VAL A 824 -24.91 -47.17 -15.38
C VAL A 824 -26.18 -46.66 -14.71
N ASN A 825 -27.33 -47.06 -15.24
CA ASN A 825 -28.65 -46.73 -14.71
C ASN A 825 -29.27 -47.97 -14.05
N VAL A 826 -29.70 -47.85 -12.80
CA VAL A 826 -30.53 -48.84 -12.11
C VAL A 826 -31.96 -48.30 -12.11
N VAL A 827 -32.82 -48.91 -12.91
CA VAL A 827 -34.22 -48.51 -13.11
C VAL A 827 -35.13 -49.48 -12.37
N ASP A 828 -35.94 -48.98 -11.45
CA ASP A 828 -36.95 -49.74 -10.72
C ASP A 828 -38.37 -49.26 -11.07
N THR A 829 -39.36 -50.14 -10.90
CA THR A 829 -40.79 -49.83 -11.05
C THR A 829 -41.48 -49.68 -9.70
N GLY A 830 -40.74 -49.24 -8.68
CA GLY A 830 -41.23 -49.08 -7.31
C GLY A 830 -42.10 -47.83 -7.09
N PRO A 831 -42.27 -47.38 -5.83
CA PRO A 831 -43.18 -46.29 -5.49
C PRO A 831 -42.72 -44.90 -5.97
N GLY A 832 -41.49 -44.76 -6.47
CA GLY A 832 -40.89 -43.46 -6.78
C GLY A 832 -40.57 -42.63 -5.52
N ILE A 833 -40.04 -41.43 -5.73
CA ILE A 833 -39.55 -40.52 -4.68
C ILE A 833 -40.10 -39.11 -4.94
N GLU A 834 -40.61 -38.45 -3.90
CA GLU A 834 -41.10 -37.07 -3.98
C GLU A 834 -39.96 -36.07 -4.25
N ALA A 835 -40.24 -35.00 -5.00
CA ALA A 835 -39.23 -34.01 -5.41
C ALA A 835 -38.50 -33.32 -4.23
N GLU A 836 -39.19 -33.14 -3.10
CA GLU A 836 -38.58 -32.59 -1.89
C GLU A 836 -37.58 -33.56 -1.26
N GLN A 837 -37.88 -34.86 -1.29
CA GLN A 837 -37.07 -35.90 -0.66
C GLN A 837 -35.79 -36.20 -1.45
N ILE A 838 -35.82 -35.99 -2.77
CA ILE A 838 -34.62 -36.11 -3.64
C ILE A 838 -33.49 -35.18 -3.17
N LYS A 839 -33.80 -33.98 -2.67
CA LYS A 839 -32.80 -32.99 -2.22
C LYS A 839 -32.00 -33.46 -1.00
N THR A 840 -32.58 -34.32 -0.18
CA THR A 840 -32.00 -34.81 1.08
C THR A 840 -31.50 -36.25 0.99
N LEU A 841 -31.85 -36.98 -0.07
CA LEU A 841 -31.61 -38.41 -0.26
C LEU A 841 -30.15 -38.87 -0.03
N PHE A 842 -29.18 -38.04 -0.44
CA PHE A 842 -27.75 -38.37 -0.34
C PHE A 842 -27.09 -37.87 0.95
N ARG A 843 -27.83 -37.30 1.90
CA ARG A 843 -27.28 -36.88 3.19
C ARG A 843 -27.14 -38.10 4.13
N PRO A 844 -26.08 -38.16 4.96
CA PRO A 844 -25.90 -39.27 5.90
C PRO A 844 -27.07 -39.38 6.89
N PHE A 845 -27.42 -40.62 7.26
CA PHE A 845 -28.45 -40.96 8.26
C PHE A 845 -29.89 -40.55 7.91
N ILE A 846 -30.16 -40.07 6.69
CA ILE A 846 -31.52 -39.74 6.25
C ILE A 846 -32.20 -40.99 5.70
N GLN A 847 -33.40 -41.27 6.18
CA GLN A 847 -34.30 -42.29 5.64
C GLN A 847 -35.60 -41.62 5.23
N ILE A 848 -36.13 -42.02 4.09
CA ILE A 848 -37.36 -41.47 3.54
C ILE A 848 -38.52 -42.38 3.96
N ASP A 849 -39.42 -41.85 4.79
CA ASP A 849 -40.68 -42.52 5.15
C ASP A 849 -41.66 -42.41 3.98
N SER A 850 -41.76 -43.46 3.18
CA SER A 850 -42.88 -43.65 2.26
C SER A 850 -44.01 -44.34 3.04
N GLY A 851 -45.14 -43.63 3.19
CA GLY A 851 -46.25 -43.93 4.12
C GLY A 851 -46.99 -45.26 3.98
N VAL A 852 -46.41 -46.28 3.32
CA VAL A 852 -46.99 -47.63 3.17
C VAL A 852 -46.03 -48.75 3.64
N ALA A 853 -44.74 -48.48 3.89
CA ALA A 853 -43.75 -49.51 4.21
C ALA A 853 -43.00 -49.28 5.54
N ARG A 854 -43.68 -49.41 6.68
CA ARG A 854 -43.08 -49.34 8.05
C ARG A 854 -42.14 -50.51 8.41
N LYS A 855 -41.47 -51.17 7.45
CA LYS A 855 -40.75 -52.45 7.69
C LYS A 855 -39.44 -52.63 6.93
N HIS A 856 -38.65 -51.57 6.76
CA HIS A 856 -37.50 -51.62 5.87
C HIS A 856 -36.20 -51.12 6.52
N ASP A 857 -35.55 -52.01 7.28
CA ASP A 857 -34.19 -51.90 7.84
C ASP A 857 -33.22 -51.26 6.82
N GLY A 858 -32.84 -50.02 7.07
CA GLY A 858 -31.83 -49.29 6.30
C GLY A 858 -30.96 -48.51 7.26
N THR A 859 -29.73 -48.21 6.86
CA THR A 859 -28.77 -47.48 7.70
C THR A 859 -28.81 -45.97 7.43
N GLY A 860 -29.36 -45.56 6.29
CA GLY A 860 -29.29 -44.19 5.78
C GLY A 860 -27.87 -43.78 5.34
N LEU A 861 -26.91 -44.69 5.36
CA LEU A 861 -25.51 -44.41 5.03
C LEU A 861 -25.14 -44.78 3.60
N GLY A 862 -25.73 -45.85 3.05
CA GLY A 862 -25.36 -46.40 1.74
C GLY A 862 -25.29 -45.36 0.62
N LEU A 863 -26.36 -44.58 0.39
CA LEU A 863 -26.38 -43.58 -0.69
C LEU A 863 -25.38 -42.44 -0.44
N SER A 864 -25.18 -42.03 0.81
CA SER A 864 -24.18 -41.01 1.15
C SER A 864 -22.76 -41.49 0.88
N ILE A 865 -22.45 -42.75 1.21
CA ILE A 865 -21.17 -43.39 0.91
C ILE A 865 -21.00 -43.52 -0.61
N SER A 866 -22.01 -43.99 -1.33
CA SER A 866 -21.97 -44.09 -2.79
C SER A 866 -21.70 -42.75 -3.46
N LYS A 867 -22.29 -41.65 -2.96
CA LYS A 867 -22.00 -40.30 -3.46
C LYS A 867 -20.57 -39.87 -3.21
N LYS A 868 -20.04 -40.09 -2.01
CA LYS A 868 -18.65 -39.73 -1.73
C LYS A 868 -17.66 -40.58 -2.54
N LEU A 869 -17.90 -41.90 -2.66
CA LEU A 869 -17.09 -42.79 -3.49
C LEU A 869 -17.09 -42.34 -4.95
N MET A 870 -18.25 -42.07 -5.54
CA MET A 870 -18.33 -41.58 -6.92
C MET A 870 -17.60 -40.24 -7.10
N THR A 871 -17.68 -39.34 -6.12
CA THR A 871 -16.95 -38.06 -6.14
C THR A 871 -15.43 -38.29 -6.11
N MET A 872 -14.94 -39.19 -5.24
CA MET A 872 -13.51 -39.53 -5.16
C MET A 872 -12.99 -40.22 -6.43
N LEU A 873 -13.83 -41.00 -7.12
CA LEU A 873 -13.51 -41.66 -8.38
C LEU A 873 -13.61 -40.71 -9.60
N GLY A 874 -13.86 -39.41 -9.39
CA GLY A 874 -14.02 -38.42 -10.46
C GLY A 874 -15.31 -38.56 -11.26
N GLY A 875 -16.27 -39.35 -10.76
CA GLY A 875 -17.57 -39.58 -11.37
C GLY A 875 -18.70 -38.83 -10.67
N THR A 876 -19.94 -39.13 -11.08
CA THR A 876 -21.15 -38.53 -10.48
C THR A 876 -22.20 -39.60 -10.20
N ILE A 877 -23.07 -39.34 -9.22
CA ILE A 877 -24.25 -40.14 -8.91
C ILE A 877 -25.47 -39.22 -8.89
N GLY A 878 -26.61 -39.71 -9.33
CA GLY A 878 -27.87 -38.98 -9.26
C GLY A 878 -29.07 -39.90 -9.30
N VAL A 879 -30.26 -39.28 -9.25
CA VAL A 879 -31.54 -39.97 -9.32
C VAL A 879 -32.53 -39.13 -10.11
N ASN A 880 -33.31 -39.79 -10.96
CA ASN A 880 -34.52 -39.26 -11.57
C ASN A 880 -35.68 -40.14 -11.11
N SER A 881 -36.69 -39.59 -10.48
CA SER A 881 -37.80 -40.37 -9.92
C SER A 881 -39.10 -39.58 -10.00
N GLU A 882 -40.20 -40.28 -10.24
CA GLU A 882 -41.55 -39.73 -10.21
C GLU A 882 -42.42 -40.62 -9.29
N PRO A 883 -43.19 -40.04 -8.35
CA PRO A 883 -44.09 -40.80 -7.49
C PRO A 883 -45.03 -41.71 -8.30
N GLY A 884 -45.09 -42.99 -7.92
CA GLY A 884 -45.90 -44.02 -8.56
C GLY A 884 -45.37 -44.61 -9.87
N LYS A 885 -44.26 -44.09 -10.42
CA LYS A 885 -43.67 -44.60 -11.68
C LYS A 885 -42.31 -45.30 -11.51
N GLY A 886 -41.75 -45.27 -10.30
CA GLY A 886 -40.44 -45.84 -9.97
C GLY A 886 -39.30 -44.84 -10.03
N SER A 887 -38.08 -45.33 -9.82
CA SER A 887 -36.88 -44.49 -9.79
C SER A 887 -35.81 -44.99 -10.75
N THR A 888 -35.01 -44.05 -11.25
CA THR A 888 -33.80 -44.30 -12.02
C THR A 888 -32.62 -43.68 -11.29
N PHE A 889 -31.84 -44.51 -10.60
CA PHE A 889 -30.55 -44.10 -10.07
C PHE A 889 -29.50 -44.25 -11.16
N PHE A 890 -28.60 -43.28 -11.28
CA PHE A 890 -27.54 -43.33 -12.28
C PHE A 890 -26.19 -43.01 -11.68
N ILE A 891 -25.15 -43.65 -12.20
CA ILE A 891 -23.75 -43.28 -11.97
C ILE A 891 -23.07 -43.00 -13.30
N LYS A 892 -22.18 -42.01 -13.33
CA LYS A 892 -21.32 -41.70 -14.47
C LYS A 892 -19.87 -41.93 -14.05
N ILE A 893 -19.20 -42.86 -14.71
CA ILE A 893 -17.83 -43.28 -14.40
C ILE A 893 -16.91 -42.78 -15.53
N PRO A 894 -15.86 -42.00 -15.24
CA PRO A 894 -14.93 -41.54 -16.27
C PRO A 894 -14.11 -42.70 -16.85
N VAL A 895 -13.94 -42.73 -18.18
CA VAL A 895 -13.15 -43.78 -18.85
C VAL A 895 -11.64 -43.59 -18.65
N SER A 896 -11.19 -42.35 -18.42
CA SER A 896 -9.82 -42.01 -18.04
C SER A 896 -9.83 -41.01 -16.89
N VAL A 897 -9.21 -41.37 -15.76
CA VAL A 897 -8.93 -40.43 -14.67
C VAL A 897 -7.90 -39.42 -15.19
N ARG A 898 -8.19 -38.12 -15.06
CA ARG A 898 -7.24 -37.06 -15.41
C ARG A 898 -6.17 -36.91 -14.33
#